data_AF-A0A849R266-F1
#
_entry.id   AF-A0A849R266-F1
#
_cell.length_a   1.000
_cell.length_b   1.000
_cell.length_c   1.000
_cell.angle_alpha   90.00
_cell.angle_beta   90.00
_cell.angle_gamma   90.00
#
_symmetry.space_group_name_H-M   'P 1'
#
loop_
_entity.id
_entity.type
_entity.pdbx_description
1 polymer ?
#
loop_
_entity_poly.entity_id
_entity_poly.type
_entity_poly.pdbx_seq_one_letter_code
_entity_poly.pdbx_strand_id
1 'polypeptide(L)'
;MEDYALRYAPKSFRKWSVFQVANTALGSTSFLILEAIGGFLTINYGFTNAVWAILAVGLVIFITGLPVSYYAARYHIDIDLLTRSAGFGYIGSTLTSLIYASFTFTLFALEASIMSLALELYFQIPLAFAHVISALIVIPLVTFGITTISRMQLWTQPIWLILLIVPYIGVFIREPEGLLTAQAYWGIAQSGQGFDWLLFGSASTVAFSMVAQIGEQVDFLRFMPDLTKKNRWSWWCATLMAGPGWIIFGMCRQLGGAFLAHLAIRHGIPALHAHEPTQMYLIAFEGIFENNNTALAATTLFVVISQVKINVTNAYTGSLAWSNFFSRVTHSHPGRVIWLFFNVSIALLLMEFGVFSALEKVLGLFSNISIAWISAVAADLLINKPLGLSPKRVEFKRAYLPDLNPVGTLATLCASIISISAYLGWFGVYAKAFSAFISLGLAFVLVPLFAFWYGRKRYLTRSHALHKGQCQCSICVNQFEQEDMAYCPYYGGNICSLCCSLDSNCMDACKPGYRLEDYLLKLAQICPPGSWAINQKLRLIRYFFLFIFLGLLSSLFVGIIYYQDLLAAQHDLLSFRILQNNFIKVYTSLLVFIGLCTWWLILNDESRRVAREEINKQTERLLMEIEEHKKTDTKLKEATKAADRANIAKSRFLSNMSHEIRTPLNSIIGYTYILQNDPAIPQHRRQAVSILKRSGEHLSSLIEDILDIARIEACKFEFNRDIIDFPHFIDHLQDVFKPQADTKGLNFRCQIHNTLPKHVRADEKRVGQILINLLGNAVKFTSHGEILFGISYSCGVATFQIKDTGLGIDDKQLENIFQPFTQLAQESIISGSGLGLTISKVLTELMGGELSVCSRVGEGSTFTVKLYLANAGDAQEPIRQQAITGYTGAKRALLCVDDQIDHRQLIRAVLEPLDFAIYEADSLQTCLQVLTQHEIDLLLLDLSMPETDGFQIAQHLRQTNHRQPIIVLSANAYATERVNAINSGCNDFLAKPLHVPELLSKLKLHLDLTWTYPEHAVKTTQKIDQAQVLLLPEDILQESNRFIRIGDLIGLNRYLKELEQLFPEHAAVIQQLQTLSTGFRLTELRLLMKSTQGVI
;
A
#
# COMPACT_ATOMS: atom_id res chain seq x y z
N MET A 1 -3.03 0.38 27.30
CA MET A 1 -3.32 1.55 28.15
C MET A 1 -4.70 1.46 28.76
N GLU A 2 -5.70 0.91 28.09
CA GLU A 2 -6.88 0.36 28.79
C GLU A 2 -6.51 -1.05 29.30
N ASP A 3 -7.06 -1.52 30.44
CA ASP A 3 -7.21 -2.98 30.57
C ASP A 3 -7.93 -3.38 29.29
N TYR A 4 -7.33 -4.28 28.50
CA TYR A 4 -8.01 -4.80 27.32
C TYR A 4 -9.47 -5.13 27.71
N ALA A 5 -10.40 -5.04 26.76
CA ALA A 5 -11.77 -5.55 26.93
C ALA A 5 -11.76 -7.07 27.14
N LEU A 6 -11.10 -7.51 28.21
CA LEU A 6 -10.76 -8.86 28.64
C LEU A 6 -12.02 -9.41 29.26
N ARG A 7 -12.94 -9.81 28.39
CA ARG A 7 -14.09 -10.63 28.75
C ARG A 7 -13.59 -11.93 29.41
N TYR A 8 -12.53 -12.50 28.83
CA TYR A 8 -11.72 -13.58 29.39
C TYR A 8 -10.40 -13.01 29.95
N ALA A 9 -10.01 -13.42 31.15
CA ALA A 9 -8.77 -12.97 31.80
C ALA A 9 -7.59 -13.93 31.46
N PRO A 10 -6.68 -13.55 30.54
CA PRO A 10 -5.56 -14.40 30.14
C PRO A 10 -4.57 -14.60 31.28
N LYS A 11 -3.78 -15.69 31.23
CA LYS A 11 -2.76 -16.02 32.24
C LYS A 11 -1.76 -14.89 32.43
N SER A 12 -1.44 -14.17 31.36
CA SER A 12 -0.53 -13.01 31.40
C SER A 12 -1.02 -11.87 32.30
N PHE A 13 -2.33 -11.74 32.52
CA PHE A 13 -2.93 -10.71 33.39
C PHE A 13 -3.26 -11.23 34.80
N ARG A 14 -3.33 -12.55 35.01
CA ARG A 14 -3.63 -13.17 36.32
C ARG A 14 -2.39 -13.24 37.22
N LYS A 15 -1.80 -12.07 37.51
CA LYS A 15 -0.56 -11.93 38.31
C LYS A 15 -0.79 -11.74 39.80
N TRP A 16 -2.04 -11.50 40.22
CA TRP A 16 -2.38 -11.19 41.62
C TRP A 16 -2.44 -12.45 42.49
N SER A 17 -2.07 -12.28 43.76
CA SER A 17 -2.21 -13.35 44.75
C SER A 17 -3.68 -13.60 45.08
N VAL A 18 -3.98 -14.80 45.57
CA VAL A 18 -5.33 -15.17 46.03
C VAL A 18 -5.87 -14.18 47.06
N PHE A 19 -5.02 -13.74 47.99
CA PHE A 19 -5.37 -12.75 49.00
C PHE A 19 -5.70 -11.39 48.37
N GLN A 20 -4.89 -10.93 47.41
CA GLN A 20 -5.12 -9.62 46.79
C GLN A 20 -6.43 -9.56 46.02
N VAL A 21 -6.80 -10.64 45.31
CA VAL A 21 -8.09 -10.75 44.62
C VAL A 21 -9.23 -10.72 45.64
N ALA A 22 -9.13 -11.53 46.71
CA ALA A 22 -10.15 -11.57 47.75
C ALA A 22 -10.31 -10.23 48.49
N ASN A 23 -9.21 -9.54 48.80
CA ASN A 23 -9.24 -8.24 49.47
C ASN A 23 -9.81 -7.14 48.57
N THR A 24 -9.51 -7.17 47.26
CA THR A 24 -10.06 -6.21 46.30
C THR A 24 -11.59 -6.40 46.18
N ALA A 25 -12.05 -7.65 46.10
CA ALA A 25 -13.46 -7.98 46.12
C ALA A 25 -14.13 -7.56 47.45
N LEU A 26 -13.50 -7.79 48.61
CA LEU A 26 -14.01 -7.30 49.89
C LEU A 26 -14.08 -5.77 49.95
N GLY A 27 -13.11 -5.06 49.36
CA GLY A 27 -13.16 -3.59 49.21
C GLY A 27 -14.35 -3.09 48.39
N SER A 28 -14.87 -3.90 47.48
CA SER A 28 -16.12 -3.61 46.75
C SER A 28 -17.38 -3.79 47.60
N THR A 29 -17.27 -4.29 48.84
CA THR A 29 -18.39 -4.39 49.78
C THR A 29 -18.55 -3.18 50.69
N SER A 30 -17.79 -2.09 50.46
CA SER A 30 -17.77 -0.88 51.29
C SER A 30 -18.98 0.04 51.11
N PHE A 31 -19.89 -0.29 50.22
CA PHE A 31 -21.07 0.50 49.86
C PHE A 31 -22.03 0.70 51.04
N LEU A 32 -22.57 1.91 51.21
CA LEU A 32 -23.42 2.27 52.38
C LEU A 32 -24.91 2.07 52.11
N ILE A 33 -25.30 1.70 50.88
CA ILE A 33 -26.70 1.35 50.60
C ILE A 33 -27.17 0.14 51.40
N LEU A 34 -26.26 -0.72 51.91
CA LEU A 34 -26.63 -1.82 52.81
C LEU A 34 -27.24 -1.28 54.11
N GLU A 35 -26.57 -0.35 54.77
CA GLU A 35 -27.10 0.28 55.98
C GLU A 35 -28.39 1.04 55.68
N ALA A 36 -28.44 1.76 54.55
CA ALA A 36 -29.63 2.48 54.13
C ALA A 36 -30.83 1.55 53.91
N ILE A 37 -30.63 0.40 53.23
CA ILE A 37 -31.66 -0.62 53.02
C ILE A 37 -32.08 -1.22 54.37
N GLY A 38 -31.14 -1.56 55.25
CA GLY A 38 -31.45 -2.08 56.59
C GLY A 38 -32.31 -1.12 57.41
N GLY A 39 -31.96 0.18 57.39
CA GLY A 39 -32.75 1.24 58.02
C GLY A 39 -34.12 1.40 57.38
N PHE A 40 -34.17 1.45 56.04
CA PHE A 40 -35.41 1.56 55.27
C PHE A 40 -36.37 0.40 55.59
N LEU A 41 -35.89 -0.85 55.61
CA LEU A 41 -36.70 -2.02 55.92
C LEU A 41 -37.27 -1.95 57.33
N THR A 42 -36.48 -1.50 58.30
CA THR A 42 -36.89 -1.35 59.71
C THR A 42 -37.95 -0.28 59.88
N ILE A 43 -37.78 0.86 59.21
CA ILE A 43 -38.71 2.00 59.28
C ILE A 43 -40.04 1.64 58.61
N ASN A 44 -40.02 0.97 57.46
CA ASN A 44 -41.25 0.71 56.70
C ASN A 44 -41.95 -0.58 57.10
N TYR A 45 -41.23 -1.64 57.48
CA TYR A 45 -41.81 -2.96 57.71
C TYR A 45 -41.63 -3.49 59.15
N GLY A 46 -40.96 -2.73 60.02
CA GLY A 46 -40.69 -3.08 61.42
C GLY A 46 -39.41 -3.91 61.59
N PHE A 47 -38.78 -3.81 62.76
CA PHE A 47 -37.46 -4.41 63.03
C PHE A 47 -37.48 -5.94 62.89
N THR A 48 -38.47 -6.62 63.46
CA THR A 48 -38.58 -8.09 63.43
C THR A 48 -38.69 -8.64 62.01
N ASN A 49 -39.56 -8.06 61.18
CA ASN A 49 -39.74 -8.50 59.80
C ASN A 49 -38.50 -8.21 58.95
N ALA A 50 -37.85 -7.07 59.18
CA ALA A 50 -36.60 -6.72 58.52
C ALA A 50 -35.49 -7.73 58.83
N VAL A 51 -35.26 -8.10 60.09
CA VAL A 51 -34.24 -9.09 60.47
C VAL A 51 -34.45 -10.43 59.75
N TRP A 52 -35.67 -10.97 59.80
CA TRP A 52 -35.96 -12.24 59.14
C TRP A 52 -35.84 -12.15 57.61
N ALA A 53 -36.27 -11.04 57.01
CA ALA A 53 -36.12 -10.81 55.57
C ALA A 53 -34.64 -10.75 55.16
N ILE A 54 -33.81 -10.02 55.90
CA ILE A 54 -32.36 -9.91 55.67
C ILE A 54 -31.70 -11.29 55.72
N LEU A 55 -32.01 -12.09 56.74
CA LEU A 55 -31.43 -13.44 56.91
C LEU A 55 -31.89 -14.40 55.81
N ALA A 56 -33.19 -14.41 55.49
CA ALA A 56 -33.75 -15.30 54.47
C ALA A 56 -33.20 -14.98 53.07
N VAL A 57 -33.21 -13.70 52.69
CA VAL A 57 -32.69 -13.25 51.40
C VAL A 57 -31.18 -13.43 51.33
N GLY A 58 -30.45 -13.15 52.42
CA GLY A 58 -29.01 -13.35 52.46
C GLY A 58 -28.60 -14.82 52.27
N LEU A 59 -29.36 -15.77 52.84
CA LEU A 59 -29.18 -17.20 52.58
C LEU A 59 -29.42 -17.55 51.11
N VAL A 60 -30.47 -16.99 50.49
CA VAL A 60 -30.76 -17.23 49.06
C VAL A 60 -29.64 -16.67 48.18
N ILE A 61 -29.15 -15.46 48.45
CA ILE A 61 -28.01 -14.84 47.73
C ILE A 61 -26.76 -15.71 47.88
N PHE A 62 -26.50 -16.25 49.07
CA PHE A 62 -25.34 -17.13 49.29
C PHE A 62 -25.44 -18.41 48.46
N ILE A 63 -26.59 -19.09 48.49
CA ILE A 63 -26.83 -20.34 47.75
C ILE A 63 -26.76 -20.12 46.24
N THR A 64 -27.38 -19.05 45.73
CA THR A 64 -27.40 -18.73 44.29
C THR A 64 -26.06 -18.23 43.80
N GLY A 65 -25.32 -17.47 44.62
CA GLY A 65 -23.99 -16.95 44.31
C GLY A 65 -22.88 -18.01 44.29
N LEU A 66 -23.00 -19.07 45.09
CA LEU A 66 -21.98 -20.12 45.21
C LEU A 66 -21.57 -20.77 43.86
N PRO A 67 -22.50 -21.32 43.05
CA PRO A 67 -22.13 -21.90 41.75
C PRO A 67 -21.59 -20.84 40.79
N VAL A 68 -22.17 -19.63 40.81
CA VAL A 68 -21.77 -18.53 39.93
C VAL A 68 -20.30 -18.14 40.20
N SER A 69 -19.94 -17.91 41.47
CA SER A 69 -18.58 -17.58 41.89
C SER A 69 -17.58 -18.71 41.59
N TYR A 70 -17.97 -19.97 41.81
CA TYR A 70 -17.12 -21.12 41.50
C TYR A 70 -16.77 -21.20 40.01
N TYR A 71 -17.77 -21.14 39.14
CA TYR A 71 -17.55 -21.25 37.69
C TYR A 71 -16.81 -20.02 37.15
N ALA A 72 -17.09 -18.82 37.63
CA ALA A 72 -16.34 -17.61 37.28
C ALA A 72 -14.86 -17.72 37.65
N ALA A 73 -14.54 -18.10 38.88
CA ALA A 73 -13.16 -18.24 39.35
C ALA A 73 -12.43 -19.42 38.67
N ARG A 74 -13.13 -20.50 38.33
CA ARG A 74 -12.53 -21.69 37.69
C ARG A 74 -12.22 -21.47 36.21
N TYR A 75 -13.08 -20.74 35.50
CA TYR A 75 -12.96 -20.53 34.06
C TYR A 75 -12.42 -19.13 33.69
N HIS A 76 -12.22 -18.24 34.66
CA HIS A 76 -11.64 -16.90 34.49
C HIS A 76 -12.46 -16.01 33.55
N ILE A 77 -13.78 -16.00 33.79
CA ILE A 77 -14.77 -15.31 32.97
C ILE A 77 -15.65 -14.40 33.82
N ASP A 78 -16.13 -13.32 33.21
CA ASP A 78 -17.12 -12.43 33.82
C ASP A 78 -18.54 -13.04 33.84
N ILE A 79 -19.46 -12.32 34.47
CA ILE A 79 -20.86 -12.75 34.61
C ILE A 79 -21.59 -12.80 33.26
N ASP A 80 -21.24 -11.93 32.31
CA ASP A 80 -21.83 -11.90 30.96
C ASP A 80 -21.45 -13.16 30.17
N LEU A 81 -20.18 -13.52 30.13
CA LEU A 81 -19.69 -14.73 29.48
C LEU A 81 -20.24 -16.00 30.12
N LEU A 82 -20.36 -16.01 31.46
CA LEU A 82 -20.98 -17.12 32.15
C LEU A 82 -22.45 -17.27 31.73
N THR A 83 -23.17 -16.14 31.65
CA THR A 83 -24.58 -16.09 31.20
C THR A 83 -24.75 -16.65 29.79
N ARG A 84 -23.84 -16.35 28.85
CA ARG A 84 -23.87 -16.93 27.48
C ARG A 84 -23.92 -18.46 27.50
N SER A 85 -23.13 -19.06 28.38
CA SER A 85 -23.01 -20.52 28.53
C SER A 85 -24.15 -21.16 29.34
N ALA A 86 -24.93 -20.34 30.05
CA ALA A 86 -26.03 -20.73 30.92
C ALA A 86 -27.40 -20.64 30.21
N GLY A 87 -27.42 -20.97 28.91
CA GLY A 87 -28.67 -21.07 28.16
C GLY A 87 -29.18 -19.77 27.55
N PHE A 88 -28.41 -18.68 27.51
CA PHE A 88 -28.83 -17.42 26.86
C PHE A 88 -28.37 -17.30 25.40
N GLY A 89 -27.20 -17.87 25.06
CA GLY A 89 -26.60 -17.66 23.73
C GLY A 89 -25.88 -16.30 23.64
N TYR A 90 -25.43 -15.94 22.44
CA TYR A 90 -24.55 -14.78 22.24
C TYR A 90 -25.28 -13.42 22.26
N ILE A 91 -26.39 -13.32 21.52
CA ILE A 91 -27.27 -12.14 21.51
C ILE A 91 -28.21 -12.18 22.71
N GLY A 92 -28.69 -13.34 23.16
CA GLY A 92 -29.56 -13.42 24.34
C GLY A 92 -28.93 -12.82 25.61
N SER A 93 -27.61 -12.91 25.77
CA SER A 93 -26.89 -12.28 26.89
C SER A 93 -26.72 -10.75 26.75
N THR A 94 -27.10 -10.12 25.63
CA THR A 94 -27.13 -8.64 25.57
C THR A 94 -28.19 -8.09 26.51
N LEU A 95 -29.34 -8.78 26.65
CA LEU A 95 -30.39 -8.43 27.59
C LEU A 95 -29.86 -8.37 29.02
N THR A 96 -29.05 -9.35 29.40
CA THR A 96 -28.49 -9.44 30.76
C THR A 96 -27.39 -8.42 30.99
N SER A 97 -26.59 -8.09 29.96
CA SER A 97 -25.66 -6.95 30.03
C SER A 97 -26.38 -5.61 30.22
N LEU A 98 -27.56 -5.44 29.60
CA LEU A 98 -28.35 -4.22 29.79
C LEU A 98 -28.90 -4.15 31.22
N ILE A 99 -29.48 -5.25 31.73
CA ILE A 99 -29.93 -5.35 33.13
C ILE A 99 -28.79 -5.02 34.09
N TYR A 100 -27.60 -5.57 33.82
CA TYR A 100 -26.44 -5.35 34.65
C TYR A 100 -25.88 -3.91 34.56
N ALA A 101 -25.82 -3.33 33.37
CA ALA A 101 -25.45 -1.92 33.20
C ALA A 101 -26.43 -1.01 33.95
N SER A 102 -27.74 -1.28 33.85
CA SER A 102 -28.79 -0.56 34.58
C SER A 102 -28.62 -0.63 36.09
N PHE A 103 -28.25 -1.79 36.61
CA PHE A 103 -27.89 -1.94 38.01
C PHE A 103 -26.75 -1.02 38.42
N THR A 104 -25.65 -1.06 37.67
CA THR A 104 -24.43 -0.35 38.05
C THR A 104 -24.58 1.16 38.06
N PHE A 105 -25.27 1.75 37.08
CA PHE A 105 -25.52 3.20 37.11
C PHE A 105 -26.54 3.59 38.19
N THR A 106 -27.48 2.71 38.54
CA THR A 106 -28.48 2.97 39.58
C THR A 106 -27.83 2.96 40.96
N LEU A 107 -27.02 1.94 41.25
CA LEU A 107 -26.22 1.91 42.48
C LEU A 107 -25.18 3.02 42.53
N PHE A 108 -24.52 3.33 41.41
CA PHE A 108 -23.62 4.48 41.34
C PHE A 108 -24.35 5.76 41.72
N ALA A 109 -25.54 6.01 41.17
CA ALA A 109 -26.32 7.21 41.48
C ALA A 109 -26.67 7.27 42.98
N LEU A 110 -27.14 6.17 43.55
CA LEU A 110 -27.46 6.09 44.98
C LEU A 110 -26.25 6.35 45.88
N GLU A 111 -25.14 5.66 45.65
CA GLU A 111 -23.91 5.78 46.44
C GLU A 111 -23.28 7.19 46.26
N ALA A 112 -23.20 7.71 45.04
CA ALA A 112 -22.74 9.07 44.79
C ALA A 112 -23.65 10.13 45.43
N SER A 113 -24.96 9.90 45.54
CA SER A 113 -25.87 10.77 46.29
C SER A 113 -25.62 10.71 47.80
N ILE A 114 -25.29 9.55 48.39
CA ILE A 114 -24.86 9.46 49.81
C ILE A 114 -23.63 10.33 50.04
N MET A 115 -22.65 10.25 49.13
CA MET A 115 -21.45 11.09 49.20
C MET A 115 -21.79 12.57 49.09
N SER A 116 -22.72 12.92 48.20
CA SER A 116 -23.16 14.30 47.99
C SER A 116 -23.80 14.89 49.25
N LEU A 117 -24.63 14.12 49.95
CA LEU A 117 -25.24 14.52 51.22
C LEU A 117 -24.19 14.78 52.30
N ALA A 118 -23.14 13.94 52.39
CA ALA A 118 -22.05 14.17 53.33
C ALA A 118 -21.22 15.43 52.99
N LEU A 119 -21.00 15.69 51.70
CA LEU A 119 -20.30 16.89 51.24
C LEU A 119 -21.13 18.16 51.47
N GLU A 120 -22.44 18.11 51.22
CA GLU A 120 -23.37 19.19 51.56
C GLU A 120 -23.35 19.47 53.06
N LEU A 121 -23.46 18.43 53.90
CA LEU A 121 -23.51 18.58 55.34
C LEU A 121 -22.23 19.19 55.94
N TYR A 122 -21.05 18.81 55.43
CA TYR A 122 -19.76 19.30 55.94
C TYR A 122 -19.30 20.62 55.31
N PHE A 123 -19.38 20.76 53.98
CA PHE A 123 -18.89 21.94 53.26
C PHE A 123 -19.96 23.00 53.02
N GLN A 124 -21.23 22.71 53.29
CA GLN A 124 -22.36 23.63 53.09
C GLN A 124 -22.46 24.13 51.63
N ILE A 125 -22.13 23.25 50.69
CA ILE A 125 -22.24 23.50 49.25
C ILE A 125 -23.61 23.05 48.72
N PRO A 126 -24.16 23.68 47.66
CA PRO A 126 -25.44 23.24 47.10
C PRO A 126 -25.37 21.80 46.59
N LEU A 127 -26.43 21.03 46.86
CA LEU A 127 -26.49 19.59 46.56
C LEU A 127 -26.18 19.26 45.09
N ALA A 128 -26.62 20.07 44.12
CA ALA A 128 -26.31 19.89 42.70
C ALA A 128 -24.79 19.95 42.40
N PHE A 129 -24.05 20.85 43.06
CA PHE A 129 -22.58 20.89 42.93
C PHE A 129 -21.94 19.68 43.62
N ALA A 130 -22.47 19.25 44.77
CA ALA A 130 -22.02 18.04 45.44
C ALA A 130 -22.21 16.78 44.57
N HIS A 131 -23.31 16.69 43.81
CA HIS A 131 -23.56 15.64 42.83
C HIS A 131 -22.51 15.60 41.72
N VAL A 132 -22.20 16.75 41.12
CA VAL A 132 -21.18 16.85 40.06
C VAL A 132 -19.80 16.44 40.59
N ILE A 133 -19.39 16.95 41.75
CA ILE A 133 -18.10 16.57 42.38
C ILE A 133 -18.06 15.06 42.63
N SER A 134 -19.14 14.50 43.16
CA SER A 134 -19.24 13.08 43.51
C SER A 134 -19.16 12.16 42.31
N ALA A 135 -19.73 12.57 41.17
CA ALA A 135 -19.66 11.81 39.93
C ALA A 135 -18.28 11.91 39.25
N LEU A 136 -17.68 13.11 39.19
CA LEU A 136 -16.46 13.36 38.43
C LEU A 136 -15.19 12.81 39.08
N ILE A 137 -15.11 12.77 40.42
CA ILE A 137 -13.92 12.28 41.14
C ILE A 137 -13.57 10.83 40.81
N VAL A 138 -14.55 10.05 40.36
CA VAL A 138 -14.41 8.62 40.06
C VAL A 138 -13.71 8.36 38.72
N ILE A 139 -13.91 9.23 37.73
CA ILE A 139 -13.41 9.04 36.36
C ILE A 139 -11.88 8.82 36.30
N PRO A 140 -11.03 9.68 36.90
CA PRO A 140 -9.58 9.48 36.83
C PRO A 140 -9.11 8.19 37.54
N LEU A 141 -9.82 7.76 38.60
CA LEU A 141 -9.49 6.56 39.37
C LEU A 141 -9.76 5.26 38.59
N VAL A 142 -10.78 5.27 37.73
CA VAL A 142 -11.20 4.09 36.93
C VAL A 142 -10.47 3.99 35.59
N THR A 143 -10.02 5.12 35.02
CA THR A 143 -9.41 5.17 33.67
C THR A 143 -8.28 4.16 33.50
N PHE A 144 -7.42 4.01 34.52
CA PHE A 144 -6.27 3.09 34.52
C PHE A 144 -6.61 1.63 34.87
N GLY A 145 -7.89 1.31 35.06
CA GLY A 145 -8.35 -0.07 35.21
C GLY A 145 -8.10 -0.72 36.57
N ILE A 146 -8.26 -2.05 36.59
CA ILE A 146 -8.35 -2.87 37.81
C ILE A 146 -7.09 -2.81 38.67
N THR A 147 -5.93 -2.58 38.05
CA THR A 147 -4.66 -2.47 38.78
C THR A 147 -4.65 -1.27 39.73
N THR A 148 -5.15 -0.11 39.27
CA THR A 148 -5.23 1.10 40.09
C THR A 148 -6.30 0.96 41.16
N ILE A 149 -7.44 0.35 40.81
CA ILE A 149 -8.52 0.04 41.75
C ILE A 149 -7.99 -0.85 42.88
N SER A 150 -7.31 -1.97 42.56
CA SER A 150 -6.77 -2.88 43.57
C SER A 150 -5.77 -2.20 44.51
N ARG A 151 -4.91 -1.30 44.01
CA ARG A 151 -3.98 -0.53 44.87
C ARG A 151 -4.73 0.42 45.80
N MET A 152 -5.70 1.18 45.26
CA MET A 152 -6.53 2.08 46.07
C MET A 152 -7.28 1.30 47.16
N GLN A 153 -7.85 0.16 46.81
CA GLN A 153 -8.56 -0.70 47.76
C GLN A 153 -7.63 -1.18 48.88
N LEU A 154 -6.43 -1.66 48.55
CA LEU A 154 -5.44 -2.10 49.54
C LEU A 154 -5.04 -1.01 50.54
N TRP A 155 -4.77 0.21 50.07
CA TRP A 155 -4.34 1.32 50.93
C TRP A 155 -5.46 1.87 51.82
N THR A 156 -6.68 1.93 51.29
CA THR A 156 -7.83 2.47 52.03
C THR A 156 -8.46 1.46 52.98
N GLN A 157 -8.21 0.15 52.80
CA GLN A 157 -8.88 -0.91 53.57
C GLN A 157 -8.71 -0.79 55.09
N PRO A 158 -7.50 -0.58 55.65
CA PRO A 158 -7.34 -0.53 57.11
C PRO A 158 -8.04 0.69 57.72
N ILE A 159 -7.90 1.86 57.08
CA ILE A 159 -8.54 3.11 57.52
C ILE A 159 -10.05 2.96 57.49
N TRP A 160 -10.58 2.40 56.41
CA TRP A 160 -12.01 2.15 56.25
C TRP A 160 -12.56 1.18 57.31
N LEU A 161 -11.87 0.06 57.59
CA LEU A 161 -12.31 -0.90 58.61
C LEU A 161 -12.34 -0.28 60.01
N ILE A 162 -11.34 0.54 60.35
CA ILE A 162 -11.31 1.26 61.63
C ILE A 162 -12.52 2.20 61.73
N LEU A 163 -12.73 3.03 60.71
CA LEU A 163 -13.84 3.99 60.67
C LEU A 163 -15.22 3.31 60.63
N LEU A 164 -15.31 2.10 60.08
CA LEU A 164 -16.53 1.31 60.10
C LEU A 164 -16.83 0.74 61.49
N ILE A 165 -15.84 0.12 62.14
CA ILE A 165 -16.06 -0.69 63.36
C ILE A 165 -16.15 0.17 64.62
N VAL A 166 -15.34 1.23 64.71
CA VAL A 166 -15.26 2.10 65.90
C VAL A 166 -16.62 2.69 66.31
N PRO A 167 -17.45 3.24 65.40
CA PRO A 167 -18.81 3.70 65.71
C PRO A 167 -19.68 2.65 66.40
N TYR A 168 -19.70 1.42 65.88
CA TYR A 168 -20.50 0.35 66.47
C TYR A 168 -20.04 0.02 67.88
N ILE A 169 -18.73 -0.07 68.11
CA ILE A 169 -18.17 -0.32 69.45
C ILE A 169 -18.59 0.81 70.41
N GLY A 170 -18.47 2.07 69.99
CA GLY A 170 -18.86 3.22 70.81
C GLY A 170 -20.35 3.21 71.17
N VAL A 171 -21.22 2.92 70.20
CA VAL A 171 -22.67 2.79 70.43
C VAL A 171 -22.98 1.65 71.39
N PHE A 172 -22.37 0.47 71.24
CA PHE A 172 -22.62 -0.66 72.14
C PHE A 172 -22.15 -0.42 73.58
N ILE A 173 -21.10 0.37 73.78
CA ILE A 173 -20.63 0.76 75.11
C ILE A 173 -21.59 1.76 75.76
N ARG A 174 -22.12 2.72 74.98
CA ARG A 174 -22.94 3.82 75.48
C ARG A 174 -24.42 3.46 75.64
N GLU A 175 -24.94 2.60 74.77
CA GLU A 175 -26.33 2.13 74.79
C GLU A 175 -26.44 0.59 74.80
N PRO A 176 -26.07 -0.08 75.92
CA PRO A 176 -26.09 -1.54 76.01
C PRO A 176 -27.50 -2.14 75.85
N GLU A 177 -28.55 -1.40 76.20
CA GLU A 177 -29.96 -1.81 76.02
C GLU A 177 -30.56 -1.38 74.66
N GLY A 178 -29.78 -0.74 73.79
CA GLY A 178 -30.25 -0.28 72.48
C GLY A 178 -30.85 -1.41 71.63
N LEU A 179 -30.30 -2.63 71.72
CA LEU A 179 -30.79 -3.77 70.94
C LEU A 179 -32.19 -4.24 71.40
N LEU A 180 -32.46 -4.16 72.71
CA LEU A 180 -33.75 -4.55 73.29
C LEU A 180 -34.85 -3.53 72.94
N THR A 181 -34.49 -2.24 72.93
CA THR A 181 -35.40 -1.16 72.52
C THR A 181 -35.66 -1.16 71.01
N ALA A 182 -34.67 -1.53 70.19
CA ALA A 182 -34.85 -1.71 68.75
C ALA A 182 -35.83 -2.85 68.41
N GLN A 183 -35.82 -3.95 69.17
CA GLN A 183 -36.80 -5.04 69.01
C GLN A 183 -38.25 -4.59 69.25
N ALA A 184 -38.45 -3.54 70.07
CA ALA A 184 -39.77 -2.98 70.34
C ALA A 184 -40.21 -1.91 69.33
N TYR A 185 -39.45 -1.68 68.24
CA TYR A 185 -39.79 -0.70 67.22
C TYR A 185 -40.62 -1.30 66.07
N TRP A 186 -41.85 -0.81 65.94
CA TRP A 186 -42.90 -1.39 65.08
C TRP A 186 -43.00 -0.79 63.66
N GLY A 187 -42.18 0.22 63.34
CA GLY A 187 -42.17 0.92 62.05
C GLY A 187 -43.41 1.78 61.76
N ILE A 188 -43.43 2.44 60.60
CA ILE A 188 -44.52 3.28 60.10
C ILE A 188 -45.76 2.43 59.74
N ALA A 189 -45.56 1.18 59.30
CA ALA A 189 -46.66 0.29 58.91
C ALA A 189 -47.50 -0.26 60.08
N GLN A 190 -47.26 0.20 61.33
CA GLN A 190 -48.00 -0.21 62.53
C GLN A 190 -48.13 -1.74 62.63
N SER A 191 -47.03 -2.46 62.49
CA SER A 191 -47.04 -3.90 62.78
C SER A 191 -47.44 -4.09 64.24
N GLY A 192 -48.43 -4.96 64.50
CA GLY A 192 -48.77 -5.35 65.88
C GLY A 192 -47.57 -6.01 66.58
N GLN A 193 -47.73 -6.43 67.84
CA GLN A 193 -46.66 -7.14 68.55
C GLN A 193 -46.34 -8.49 67.89
N GLY A 194 -45.47 -8.52 66.87
CA GLY A 194 -44.98 -9.77 66.27
C GLY A 194 -44.60 -9.72 64.80
N PHE A 195 -44.25 -10.91 64.29
CA PHE A 195 -43.92 -11.17 62.89
C PHE A 195 -45.18 -11.20 62.02
N ASP A 196 -45.10 -10.57 60.84
CA ASP A 196 -46.18 -10.56 59.84
C ASP A 196 -45.64 -11.06 58.49
N TRP A 197 -46.27 -12.11 57.94
CA TRP A 197 -45.90 -12.70 56.66
C TRP A 197 -45.94 -11.72 55.49
N LEU A 198 -46.88 -10.78 55.48
CA LEU A 198 -47.04 -9.82 54.40
C LEU A 198 -45.93 -8.76 54.42
N LEU A 199 -45.60 -8.26 55.62
CA LEU A 199 -44.51 -7.30 55.81
C LEU A 199 -43.16 -7.97 55.56
N PHE A 200 -42.97 -9.21 56.04
CA PHE A 200 -41.79 -10.03 55.73
C PHE A 200 -41.62 -10.24 54.21
N GLY A 201 -42.70 -10.60 53.50
CA GLY A 201 -42.66 -10.76 52.05
C GLY A 201 -42.24 -9.47 51.35
N SER A 202 -42.90 -8.37 51.69
CA SER A 202 -42.63 -7.04 51.11
C SER A 202 -41.19 -6.59 51.37
N ALA A 203 -40.71 -6.75 52.61
CA ALA A 203 -39.33 -6.48 52.99
C ALA A 203 -38.33 -7.36 52.21
N SER A 204 -38.64 -8.64 52.05
CA SER A 204 -37.78 -9.57 51.30
C SER A 204 -37.69 -9.18 49.83
N THR A 205 -38.79 -8.77 49.19
CA THR A 205 -38.80 -8.33 47.78
C THR A 205 -37.90 -7.12 47.55
N VAL A 206 -37.85 -6.17 48.49
CA VAL A 206 -36.90 -5.04 48.41
C VAL A 206 -35.46 -5.51 48.65
N ALA A 207 -35.23 -6.36 49.65
CA ALA A 207 -33.89 -6.89 49.97
C ALA A 207 -33.28 -7.70 48.81
N PHE A 208 -34.10 -8.36 47.98
CA PHE A 208 -33.64 -9.10 46.80
C PHE A 208 -32.95 -8.23 45.73
N SER A 209 -33.06 -6.90 45.80
CA SER A 209 -32.37 -5.99 44.89
C SER A 209 -30.85 -6.15 44.93
N MET A 210 -30.32 -6.65 46.06
CA MET A 210 -28.89 -6.89 46.27
C MET A 210 -28.34 -8.14 45.56
N VAL A 211 -29.20 -8.97 44.93
CA VAL A 211 -28.76 -10.16 44.18
C VAL A 211 -27.83 -9.83 43.02
N ALA A 212 -28.06 -8.71 42.33
CA ALA A 212 -27.24 -8.31 41.18
C ALA A 212 -25.77 -8.02 41.57
N GLN A 213 -25.49 -7.77 42.86
CA GLN A 213 -24.13 -7.59 43.39
C GLN A 213 -23.24 -8.84 43.22
N ILE A 214 -23.84 -10.02 43.04
CA ILE A 214 -23.11 -11.24 42.67
C ILE A 214 -22.29 -11.01 41.39
N GLY A 215 -22.81 -10.26 40.42
CA GLY A 215 -22.08 -9.92 39.20
C GLY A 215 -20.79 -9.15 39.47
N GLU A 216 -20.82 -8.22 40.43
CA GLU A 216 -19.67 -7.35 40.72
C GLU A 216 -18.55 -8.15 41.39
N GLN A 217 -18.91 -9.07 42.30
CA GLN A 217 -17.92 -9.98 42.90
C GLN A 217 -17.29 -10.91 41.84
N VAL A 218 -18.08 -11.35 40.86
CA VAL A 218 -17.61 -12.19 39.76
C VAL A 218 -16.58 -11.48 38.89
N ASP A 219 -16.73 -10.18 38.65
CA ASP A 219 -15.78 -9.37 37.88
C ASP A 219 -14.38 -9.30 38.51
N PHE A 220 -14.28 -9.45 39.83
CA PHE A 220 -12.99 -9.60 40.52
C PHE A 220 -12.52 -11.06 40.54
N LEU A 221 -13.43 -12.01 40.81
CA LEU A 221 -13.11 -13.43 40.90
C LEU A 221 -12.55 -14.02 39.60
N ARG A 222 -12.88 -13.45 38.43
CA ARG A 222 -12.29 -13.87 37.14
C ARG A 222 -10.76 -13.73 37.08
N PHE A 223 -10.17 -12.89 37.94
CA PHE A 223 -8.73 -12.72 38.05
C PHE A 223 -8.05 -13.70 39.01
N MET A 224 -8.80 -14.64 39.60
CA MET A 224 -8.24 -15.69 40.44
C MET A 224 -7.16 -16.49 39.71
N PRO A 225 -6.05 -16.86 40.39
CA PRO A 225 -5.05 -17.73 39.81
C PRO A 225 -5.60 -19.15 39.63
N ASP A 226 -4.97 -19.91 38.73
CA ASP A 226 -5.36 -21.31 38.46
C ASP A 226 -5.34 -22.14 39.76
N LEU A 227 -6.39 -22.96 39.94
CA LEU A 227 -6.47 -23.90 41.05
C LEU A 227 -5.45 -25.03 40.87
N THR A 228 -4.53 -25.13 41.82
CA THR A 228 -3.47 -26.14 41.91
C THR A 228 -3.58 -26.91 43.22
N LYS A 229 -2.83 -28.02 43.37
CA LYS A 229 -2.76 -28.75 44.64
C LYS A 229 -2.19 -27.91 45.78
N LYS A 230 -1.31 -26.94 45.49
CA LYS A 230 -0.62 -26.10 46.50
C LYS A 230 -1.50 -24.99 47.06
N ASN A 231 -2.32 -24.34 46.22
CA ASN A 231 -3.16 -23.22 46.62
C ASN A 231 -4.62 -23.61 46.94
N ARG A 232 -4.97 -24.91 46.94
CA ARG A 232 -6.36 -25.39 47.03
C ARG A 232 -7.15 -24.78 48.18
N TRP A 233 -6.60 -24.78 49.39
CA TRP A 233 -7.31 -24.28 50.57
C TRP A 233 -7.50 -22.77 50.50
N SER A 234 -6.42 -22.02 50.24
CA SER A 234 -6.48 -20.56 50.06
C SER A 234 -7.43 -20.16 48.93
N TRP A 235 -7.44 -20.91 47.81
CA TRP A 235 -8.32 -20.67 46.67
C TRP A 235 -9.79 -20.82 47.05
N TRP A 236 -10.16 -21.92 47.71
CA TRP A 236 -11.54 -22.13 48.16
C TRP A 236 -11.97 -21.12 49.22
N CYS A 237 -11.11 -20.82 50.20
CA CYS A 237 -11.39 -19.78 51.20
C CYS A 237 -11.63 -18.43 50.53
N ALA A 238 -10.78 -18.03 49.59
CA ALA A 238 -10.95 -16.77 48.85
C ALA A 238 -12.21 -16.77 47.98
N THR A 239 -12.47 -17.82 47.21
CA THR A 239 -13.69 -17.93 46.39
C THR A 239 -14.95 -17.87 47.25
N LEU A 240 -14.95 -18.51 48.43
CA LEU A 240 -16.09 -18.46 49.35
C LEU A 240 -16.23 -17.09 50.00
N MET A 241 -15.16 -16.49 50.52
CA MET A 241 -15.23 -15.20 51.22
C MET A 241 -15.53 -14.03 50.28
N ALA A 242 -14.87 -13.97 49.13
CA ALA A 242 -15.02 -12.89 48.15
C ALA A 242 -16.18 -13.12 47.17
N GLY A 243 -16.53 -14.39 46.92
CA GLY A 243 -17.76 -14.76 46.22
C GLY A 243 -18.95 -14.71 47.17
N PRO A 244 -19.72 -15.79 47.35
CA PRO A 244 -21.00 -15.75 48.07
C PRO A 244 -20.90 -15.23 49.51
N GLY A 245 -19.75 -15.33 50.18
CA GLY A 245 -19.53 -14.88 51.55
C GLY A 245 -19.62 -13.37 51.77
N TRP A 246 -19.55 -12.56 50.70
CA TRP A 246 -19.77 -11.10 50.81
C TRP A 246 -21.11 -10.79 51.49
N ILE A 247 -22.14 -11.61 51.24
CA ILE A 247 -23.47 -11.38 51.80
C ILE A 247 -23.53 -11.61 53.30
N ILE A 248 -22.63 -12.42 53.88
CA ILE A 248 -22.57 -12.60 55.33
C ILE A 248 -22.17 -11.28 55.98
N PHE A 249 -21.13 -10.65 55.43
CA PHE A 249 -20.74 -9.31 55.84
C PHE A 249 -21.83 -8.28 55.54
N GLY A 250 -22.50 -8.40 54.39
CA GLY A 250 -23.63 -7.56 54.00
C GLY A 250 -24.83 -7.63 54.95
N MET A 251 -25.22 -8.83 55.39
CA MET A 251 -26.30 -9.03 56.37
C MET A 251 -25.96 -8.36 57.69
N CYS A 252 -24.72 -8.51 58.19
CA CYS A 252 -24.29 -7.83 59.41
C CYS A 252 -24.40 -6.31 59.28
N ARG A 253 -24.04 -5.74 58.12
CA ARG A 253 -24.17 -4.30 57.85
C ARG A 253 -25.61 -3.84 57.70
N GLN A 254 -26.48 -4.62 57.04
CA GLN A 254 -27.91 -4.30 56.97
C GLN A 254 -28.55 -4.33 58.37
N LEU A 255 -28.21 -5.31 59.22
CA LEU A 255 -28.66 -5.35 60.61
C LEU A 255 -28.08 -4.18 61.44
N GLY A 256 -26.83 -3.80 61.18
CA GLY A 256 -26.20 -2.62 61.76
C GLY A 256 -26.93 -1.32 61.38
N GLY A 257 -27.25 -1.14 60.10
CA GLY A 257 -28.03 0.00 59.62
C GLY A 257 -29.47 0.02 60.14
N ALA A 258 -30.12 -1.15 60.24
CA ALA A 258 -31.42 -1.29 60.89
C ALA A 258 -31.40 -0.77 62.33
N PHE A 259 -30.35 -1.12 63.08
CA PHE A 259 -30.13 -0.66 64.45
C PHE A 259 -29.79 0.84 64.52
N LEU A 260 -28.86 1.33 63.69
CA LEU A 260 -28.48 2.75 63.66
C LEU A 260 -29.63 3.67 63.20
N ALA A 261 -30.50 3.21 62.31
CA ALA A 261 -31.70 3.95 61.91
C ALA A 261 -32.66 4.15 63.09
N HIS A 262 -32.87 3.08 63.86
CA HIS A 262 -33.67 3.16 65.08
C HIS A 262 -33.05 4.14 66.09
N LEU A 263 -31.73 4.07 66.28
CA LEU A 263 -30.98 4.98 67.14
C LEU A 263 -31.12 6.44 66.68
N ALA A 264 -31.05 6.69 65.38
CA ALA A 264 -31.19 8.02 64.80
C ALA A 264 -32.57 8.63 65.09
N ILE A 265 -33.63 7.84 65.01
CA ILE A 265 -34.99 8.27 65.36
C ILE A 265 -35.09 8.62 66.84
N ARG A 266 -34.47 7.82 67.73
CA ARG A 266 -34.45 8.12 69.17
C ARG A 266 -33.73 9.43 69.49
N HIS A 267 -32.73 9.78 68.70
CA HIS A 267 -31.98 11.04 68.80
C HIS A 267 -32.64 12.22 68.07
N GLY A 268 -33.88 12.06 67.59
CA GLY A 268 -34.70 13.15 67.05
C GLY A 268 -34.59 13.36 65.54
N ILE A 269 -33.92 12.49 64.79
CA ILE A 269 -33.93 12.54 63.33
C ILE A 269 -35.31 12.08 62.81
N PRO A 270 -35.96 12.84 61.91
CA PRO A 270 -37.22 12.41 61.31
C PRO A 270 -37.10 11.05 60.63
N ALA A 271 -38.13 10.20 60.75
CA ALA A 271 -38.12 8.86 60.15
C ALA A 271 -37.85 8.86 58.63
N LEU A 272 -38.20 9.94 57.93
CA LEU A 272 -37.89 10.12 56.51
C LEU A 272 -36.38 10.19 56.23
N HIS A 273 -35.57 10.77 57.13
CA HIS A 273 -34.12 10.93 56.96
C HIS A 273 -33.30 9.90 57.76
N ALA A 274 -33.94 9.18 58.68
CA ALA A 274 -33.25 8.22 59.54
C ALA A 274 -32.65 7.01 58.80
N HIS A 275 -33.06 6.76 57.55
CA HIS A 275 -32.46 5.74 56.68
C HIS A 275 -31.22 6.24 55.91
N GLU A 276 -30.82 7.51 56.07
CA GLU A 276 -29.63 8.07 55.42
C GLU A 276 -28.36 7.70 56.20
N PRO A 277 -27.38 7.01 55.60
CA PRO A 277 -26.18 6.58 56.30
C PRO A 277 -25.37 7.74 56.89
N THR A 278 -25.37 8.91 56.24
CA THR A 278 -24.70 10.11 56.75
C THR A 278 -25.23 10.50 58.13
N GLN A 279 -26.54 10.44 58.35
CA GLN A 279 -27.18 10.73 59.64
C GLN A 279 -26.92 9.61 60.66
N MET A 280 -27.06 8.34 60.24
CA MET A 280 -26.80 7.17 61.09
C MET A 280 -25.40 7.20 61.71
N TYR A 281 -24.39 7.43 60.87
CA TYR A 281 -22.99 7.42 61.31
C TYR A 281 -22.62 8.71 62.04
N LEU A 282 -23.22 9.86 61.71
CA LEU A 282 -23.01 11.10 62.47
C LEU A 282 -23.36 10.89 63.95
N ILE A 283 -24.54 10.34 64.23
CA ILE A 283 -25.01 10.08 65.60
C ILE A 283 -24.12 9.05 66.30
N ALA A 284 -23.70 8.01 65.57
CA ALA A 284 -22.79 7.01 66.13
C ALA A 284 -21.42 7.61 66.50
N PHE A 285 -20.89 8.54 65.69
CA PHE A 285 -19.62 9.22 65.96
C PHE A 285 -19.74 10.33 67.02
N GLU A 286 -20.87 11.02 67.13
CA GLU A 286 -21.17 11.93 68.26
C GLU A 286 -21.18 11.19 69.60
N GLY A 287 -21.49 9.89 69.58
CA GLY A 287 -21.35 9.02 70.75
C GLY A 287 -19.91 8.85 71.24
N ILE A 288 -18.91 9.09 70.39
CA ILE A 288 -17.48 8.80 70.62
C ILE A 288 -16.65 10.08 70.78
N PHE A 289 -16.88 11.08 69.94
CA PHE A 289 -16.13 12.34 69.97
C PHE A 289 -16.88 13.40 70.78
N GLU A 290 -16.16 14.11 71.65
CA GLU A 290 -16.72 15.21 72.44
C GLU A 290 -17.05 16.44 71.59
N ASN A 291 -16.38 16.62 70.45
CA ASN A 291 -16.58 17.77 69.56
C ASN A 291 -17.37 17.37 68.30
N ASN A 292 -18.53 18.01 68.10
CA ASN A 292 -19.42 17.77 66.96
C ASN A 292 -18.71 17.95 65.62
N ASN A 293 -17.78 18.91 65.51
CA ASN A 293 -17.03 19.13 64.26
C ASN A 293 -16.10 17.94 63.95
N THR A 294 -15.53 17.30 64.97
CA THR A 294 -14.69 16.10 64.76
C THR A 294 -15.52 14.87 64.44
N ALA A 295 -16.71 14.73 65.04
CA ALA A 295 -17.66 13.67 64.68
C ALA A 295 -18.13 13.81 63.23
N LEU A 296 -18.48 15.03 62.81
CA LEU A 296 -18.89 15.34 61.45
C LEU A 296 -17.74 15.14 60.45
N ALA A 297 -16.52 15.56 60.77
CA ALA A 297 -15.34 15.31 59.93
C ALA A 297 -15.04 13.81 59.78
N ALA A 298 -15.10 13.05 60.88
CA ALA A 298 -14.90 11.59 60.86
C ALA A 298 -15.99 10.88 60.04
N THR A 299 -17.25 11.30 60.20
CA THR A 299 -18.38 10.81 59.41
C THR A 299 -18.18 11.10 57.93
N THR A 300 -17.84 12.34 57.58
CA THR A 300 -17.61 12.75 56.20
C THR A 300 -16.45 11.98 55.58
N LEU A 301 -15.34 11.81 56.30
CA LEU A 301 -14.21 11.01 55.85
C LEU A 301 -14.59 9.54 55.63
N PHE A 302 -15.33 8.94 56.58
CA PHE A 302 -15.81 7.57 56.47
C PHE A 302 -16.73 7.38 55.26
N VAL A 303 -17.69 8.29 55.07
CA VAL A 303 -18.59 8.27 53.92
C VAL A 303 -17.79 8.43 52.65
N VAL A 304 -16.99 9.48 52.48
CA VAL A 304 -16.20 9.71 51.26
C VAL A 304 -15.30 8.52 50.91
N ILE A 305 -14.59 7.93 51.88
CA ILE A 305 -13.76 6.74 51.64
C ILE A 305 -14.61 5.56 51.19
N SER A 306 -15.73 5.28 51.87
CA SER A 306 -16.64 4.18 51.53
C SER A 306 -17.22 4.36 50.13
N GLN A 307 -17.65 5.58 49.81
CA GLN A 307 -18.31 5.94 48.57
C GLN A 307 -17.36 5.94 47.36
N VAL A 308 -16.14 6.44 47.52
CA VAL A 308 -15.12 6.37 46.46
C VAL A 308 -14.76 4.90 46.17
N LYS A 309 -14.60 4.06 47.20
CA LYS A 309 -14.28 2.62 47.02
C LYS A 309 -15.35 1.89 46.19
N ILE A 310 -16.63 2.09 46.48
CA ILE A 310 -17.70 1.45 45.71
C ILE A 310 -17.92 2.10 44.34
N ASN A 311 -17.98 3.43 44.25
CA ASN A 311 -18.34 4.09 42.99
C ASN A 311 -17.30 3.87 41.89
N VAL A 312 -16.02 3.76 42.26
CA VAL A 312 -14.96 3.30 41.35
C VAL A 312 -15.25 1.91 40.80
N THR A 313 -15.77 1.00 41.62
CA THR A 313 -16.13 -0.34 41.19
C THR A 313 -17.38 -0.35 40.31
N ASN A 314 -18.47 0.31 40.73
CA ASN A 314 -19.70 0.46 39.95
C ASN A 314 -19.42 1.07 38.56
N ALA A 315 -18.57 2.09 38.49
CA ALA A 315 -18.22 2.74 37.25
C ALA A 315 -17.32 1.87 36.36
N TYR A 316 -16.37 1.13 36.94
CA TYR A 316 -15.55 0.15 36.22
C TYR A 316 -16.43 -0.92 35.58
N THR A 317 -17.27 -1.56 36.37
CA THR A 317 -18.11 -2.66 35.91
C THR A 317 -19.21 -2.20 34.96
N GLY A 318 -19.82 -1.04 35.20
CA GLY A 318 -20.78 -0.44 34.28
C GLY A 318 -20.16 -0.14 32.91
N SER A 319 -18.92 0.37 32.87
CA SER A 319 -18.21 0.60 31.60
C SER A 319 -17.95 -0.69 30.80
N LEU A 320 -17.71 -1.82 31.49
CA LEU A 320 -17.56 -3.13 30.87
C LEU A 320 -18.90 -3.67 30.36
N ALA A 321 -19.97 -3.53 31.14
CA ALA A 321 -21.32 -3.96 30.76
C ALA A 321 -21.80 -3.22 29.50
N TRP A 322 -21.62 -1.90 29.43
CA TRP A 322 -21.93 -1.10 28.24
C TRP A 322 -21.07 -1.47 27.03
N SER A 323 -19.77 -1.65 27.23
CA SER A 323 -18.87 -2.15 26.18
C SER A 323 -19.35 -3.47 25.60
N ASN A 324 -19.73 -4.43 26.46
CA ASN A 324 -20.25 -5.74 26.06
C ASN A 324 -21.61 -5.63 25.36
N PHE A 325 -22.50 -4.77 25.82
CA PHE A 325 -23.79 -4.52 25.17
C PHE A 325 -23.59 -3.94 23.76
N PHE A 326 -22.94 -2.79 23.65
CA PHE A 326 -22.85 -2.07 22.38
C PHE A 326 -21.96 -2.75 21.36
N SER A 327 -20.83 -3.35 21.74
CA SER A 327 -20.00 -4.08 20.77
C SER A 327 -20.71 -5.27 20.12
N ARG A 328 -21.77 -5.82 20.74
CA ARG A 328 -22.60 -6.87 20.14
C ARG A 328 -23.71 -6.30 19.25
N VAL A 329 -24.31 -5.19 19.66
CA VAL A 329 -25.42 -4.55 18.94
C VAL A 329 -24.91 -3.75 17.73
N THR A 330 -23.76 -3.09 17.84
CA THR A 330 -23.24 -2.15 16.83
C THR A 330 -21.99 -2.66 16.13
N HIS A 331 -21.41 -3.77 16.57
CA HIS A 331 -20.12 -4.29 16.08
C HIS A 331 -18.97 -3.25 16.17
N SER A 332 -19.07 -2.29 17.09
CA SER A 332 -18.08 -1.22 17.28
C SER A 332 -17.63 -1.13 18.74
N HIS A 333 -16.36 -0.78 18.96
CA HIS A 333 -15.80 -0.58 20.29
C HIS A 333 -14.87 0.65 20.29
N PRO A 334 -15.37 1.83 20.68
CA PRO A 334 -14.62 3.07 20.60
C PRO A 334 -13.60 3.24 21.76
N GLY A 335 -13.65 2.37 22.77
CA GLY A 335 -12.80 2.41 23.98
C GLY A 335 -13.62 2.26 25.25
N ARG A 336 -13.06 1.68 26.32
CA ARG A 336 -13.77 1.53 27.60
C ARG A 336 -14.05 2.88 28.25
N VAL A 337 -13.12 3.83 28.12
CA VAL A 337 -13.24 5.16 28.75
C VAL A 337 -14.47 5.92 28.29
N ILE A 338 -14.89 5.77 27.01
CA ILE A 338 -16.11 6.42 26.51
C ILE A 338 -17.35 5.86 27.22
N TRP A 339 -17.39 4.55 27.46
CA TRP A 339 -18.46 3.91 28.22
C TRP A 339 -18.45 4.26 29.71
N LEU A 340 -17.28 4.59 30.27
CA LEU A 340 -17.16 5.14 31.62
C LEU A 340 -17.85 6.51 31.70
N PHE A 341 -17.53 7.44 30.79
CA PHE A 341 -18.23 8.73 30.73
C PHE A 341 -19.73 8.56 30.55
N PHE A 342 -20.15 7.68 29.64
CA PHE A 342 -21.56 7.38 29.41
C PHE A 342 -22.28 6.89 30.68
N ASN A 343 -21.67 5.96 31.42
CA ASN A 343 -22.23 5.42 32.65
C ASN A 343 -22.36 6.49 33.75
N VAL A 344 -21.31 7.29 33.94
CA VAL A 344 -21.29 8.37 34.94
C VAL A 344 -22.29 9.47 34.60
N SER A 345 -22.46 9.82 33.31
CA SER A 345 -23.45 10.82 32.89
C SER A 345 -24.89 10.37 33.14
N ILE A 346 -25.24 9.10 32.88
CA ILE A 346 -26.57 8.57 33.20
C ILE A 346 -26.81 8.62 34.71
N ALA A 347 -25.81 8.22 35.50
CA ALA A 347 -25.93 8.22 36.94
C ALA A 347 -26.09 9.65 37.50
N LEU A 348 -25.34 10.62 36.99
CA LEU A 348 -25.50 12.04 37.37
C LEU A 348 -26.91 12.57 37.07
N LEU A 349 -27.48 12.23 35.90
CA LEU A 349 -28.85 12.61 35.57
C LEU A 349 -29.86 12.00 36.54
N LEU A 350 -29.66 10.74 36.96
CA LEU A 350 -30.52 10.11 37.96
C LEU A 350 -30.40 10.79 39.33
N MET A 351 -29.19 11.18 39.73
CA MET A 351 -28.96 11.91 40.99
C MET A 351 -29.77 13.21 41.03
N GLU A 352 -29.74 14.00 39.96
CA GLU A 352 -30.53 15.24 39.82
C GLU A 352 -32.05 15.00 39.86
N PHE A 353 -32.53 13.82 39.46
CA PHE A 353 -33.95 13.46 39.57
C PHE A 353 -34.38 12.98 40.96
N GLY A 354 -33.47 12.92 41.95
CA GLY A 354 -33.83 12.63 43.34
C GLY A 354 -34.10 11.14 43.63
N VAL A 355 -33.12 10.29 43.35
CA VAL A 355 -33.23 8.80 43.43
C VAL A 355 -33.74 8.28 44.79
N PHE A 356 -33.40 8.92 45.91
CA PHE A 356 -33.78 8.46 47.25
C PHE A 356 -35.29 8.38 47.48
N SER A 357 -36.05 9.34 46.95
CA SER A 357 -37.51 9.36 47.08
C SER A 357 -38.19 8.21 46.30
N ALA A 358 -37.49 7.64 45.32
CA ALA A 358 -37.96 6.55 44.48
C ALA A 358 -37.31 5.19 44.82
N LEU A 359 -36.51 5.13 45.89
CA LEU A 359 -35.67 3.98 46.25
C LEU A 359 -36.46 2.67 46.32
N GLU A 360 -37.58 2.64 47.07
CA GLU A 360 -38.41 1.43 47.24
C GLU A 360 -38.94 0.88 45.90
N LYS A 361 -39.47 1.76 45.06
CA LYS A 361 -40.17 1.39 43.83
C LYS A 361 -39.18 0.94 42.75
N VAL A 362 -38.07 1.67 42.62
CA VAL A 362 -37.02 1.36 41.65
C VAL A 362 -36.34 0.04 42.03
N LEU A 363 -35.93 -0.12 43.30
CA LEU A 363 -35.32 -1.37 43.77
C LEU A 363 -36.32 -2.53 43.71
N GLY A 364 -37.58 -2.33 44.11
CA GLY A 364 -38.60 -3.37 44.11
C GLY A 364 -38.89 -3.93 42.71
N LEU A 365 -39.06 -3.06 41.70
CA LEU A 365 -39.23 -3.51 40.31
C LEU A 365 -37.97 -4.22 39.81
N PHE A 366 -36.80 -3.64 40.09
CA PHE A 366 -35.51 -4.14 39.65
C PHE A 366 -35.17 -5.51 40.28
N SER A 367 -35.54 -5.75 41.55
CA SER A 367 -35.38 -7.02 42.26
C SER A 367 -35.96 -8.18 41.46
N ASN A 368 -37.18 -8.01 40.92
CA ASN A 368 -37.91 -9.06 40.21
C ASN A 368 -37.23 -9.49 38.91
N ILE A 369 -36.56 -8.56 38.22
CA ILE A 369 -35.81 -8.81 36.97
C ILE A 369 -34.44 -9.44 37.29
N SER A 370 -33.74 -8.88 38.27
CA SER A 370 -32.38 -9.32 38.63
C SER A 370 -32.36 -10.71 39.25
N ILE A 371 -33.33 -11.02 40.13
CA ILE A 371 -33.46 -12.36 40.68
C ILE A 371 -33.80 -13.38 39.59
N ALA A 372 -34.65 -13.05 38.61
CA ALA A 372 -34.97 -13.94 37.49
C ALA A 372 -33.71 -14.29 36.68
N TRP A 373 -32.84 -13.31 36.42
CA TRP A 373 -31.61 -13.51 35.68
C TRP A 373 -30.59 -14.35 36.45
N ILE A 374 -30.21 -13.92 37.66
CA ILE A 374 -29.18 -14.62 38.44
C ILE A 374 -29.65 -16.03 38.82
N SER A 375 -30.93 -16.21 39.15
CA SER A 375 -31.48 -17.53 39.45
C SER A 375 -31.52 -18.43 38.23
N ALA A 376 -31.77 -17.90 37.03
CA ALA A 376 -31.71 -18.70 35.80
C ALA A 376 -30.29 -19.20 35.51
N VAL A 377 -29.28 -18.33 35.70
CA VAL A 377 -27.87 -18.71 35.60
C VAL A 377 -27.52 -19.76 36.67
N ALA A 378 -27.89 -19.53 37.93
CA ALA A 378 -27.66 -20.46 39.02
C ALA A 378 -28.33 -21.82 38.78
N ALA A 379 -29.57 -21.84 38.27
CA ALA A 379 -30.29 -23.06 37.93
C ALA A 379 -29.60 -23.86 36.82
N ASP A 380 -29.09 -23.22 35.76
CA ASP A 380 -28.34 -23.96 34.72
C ASP A 380 -27.04 -24.56 35.29
N LEU A 381 -26.33 -23.81 36.13
CA LEU A 381 -25.06 -24.26 36.74
C LEU A 381 -25.25 -25.35 37.79
N LEU A 382 -26.29 -25.26 38.63
CA LEU A 382 -26.53 -26.15 39.77
C LEU A 382 -27.36 -27.38 39.40
N ILE A 383 -28.27 -27.26 38.42
CA ILE A 383 -29.18 -28.34 38.02
C ILE A 383 -28.81 -28.88 36.63
N ASN A 384 -28.84 -28.05 35.58
CA ASN A 384 -28.74 -28.54 34.21
C ASN A 384 -27.37 -29.13 33.87
N LYS A 385 -26.27 -28.49 34.29
CA LYS A 385 -24.91 -28.98 33.99
C LYS A 385 -24.60 -30.29 34.72
N PRO A 386 -24.91 -30.47 36.02
CA PRO A 386 -24.76 -31.76 36.70
C PRO A 386 -25.65 -32.86 36.12
N LEU A 387 -26.92 -32.57 35.81
CA LEU A 387 -27.86 -33.53 35.20
C LEU A 387 -27.56 -33.82 33.73
N GLY A 388 -26.63 -33.09 33.10
CA GLY A 388 -26.26 -33.28 31.70
C GLY A 388 -27.29 -32.76 30.69
N LEU A 389 -28.26 -31.93 31.12
CA LEU A 389 -29.18 -31.20 30.24
C LEU A 389 -28.46 -30.06 29.49
N SER A 390 -27.48 -29.43 30.15
CA SER A 390 -26.59 -28.38 29.60
C SER A 390 -25.18 -28.94 29.38
N PRO A 391 -24.39 -28.45 28.40
CA PRO A 391 -23.01 -28.87 28.21
C PRO A 391 -22.15 -28.65 29.47
N LYS A 392 -21.36 -29.68 29.85
CA LYS A 392 -20.48 -29.63 31.02
C LYS A 392 -19.38 -28.56 30.92
N ARG A 393 -18.91 -28.27 29.70
CA ARG A 393 -17.93 -27.22 29.43
C ARG A 393 -18.63 -25.87 29.30
N VAL A 394 -18.08 -24.85 29.96
CA VAL A 394 -18.49 -23.46 29.79
C VAL A 394 -17.89 -22.93 28.48
N GLU A 395 -18.77 -22.53 27.55
CA GLU A 395 -18.39 -21.95 26.26
C GLU A 395 -19.02 -20.56 26.12
N PHE A 396 -18.23 -19.60 25.66
CA PHE A 396 -18.60 -18.17 25.64
C PHE A 396 -18.34 -17.50 24.29
N LYS A 397 -17.65 -18.18 23.37
CA LYS A 397 -17.23 -17.63 22.08
C LYS A 397 -18.40 -17.60 21.09
N ARG A 398 -18.58 -16.46 20.41
CA ARG A 398 -19.63 -16.20 19.40
C ARG A 398 -19.78 -17.33 18.38
N ALA A 399 -18.67 -17.90 17.95
CA ALA A 399 -18.63 -18.88 16.86
C ALA A 399 -19.12 -20.29 17.24
N TYR A 400 -19.31 -20.60 18.52
CA TYR A 400 -19.81 -21.90 19.00
C TYR A 400 -21.20 -21.81 19.63
N LEU A 401 -21.69 -20.59 19.86
CA LEU A 401 -22.96 -20.34 20.52
C LEU A 401 -24.03 -19.92 19.51
N PRO A 402 -25.29 -20.36 19.68
CA PRO A 402 -26.41 -19.78 18.94
C PRO A 402 -26.58 -18.31 19.36
N ASP A 403 -27.19 -17.50 18.49
CA ASP A 403 -27.49 -16.10 18.84
C ASP A 403 -28.48 -16.02 20.00
N LEU A 404 -29.53 -16.82 19.93
CA LEU A 404 -30.52 -16.93 20.99
C LEU A 404 -30.62 -18.40 21.41
N ASN A 405 -30.39 -18.65 22.70
CA ASN A 405 -30.76 -19.90 23.33
C ASN A 405 -32.01 -19.63 24.19
N PRO A 406 -33.13 -20.32 23.93
CA PRO A 406 -34.38 -20.04 24.60
C PRO A 406 -34.38 -20.46 26.08
N VAL A 407 -33.48 -21.34 26.52
CA VAL A 407 -33.52 -21.92 27.86
C VAL A 407 -33.40 -20.85 28.94
N GLY A 408 -32.31 -20.08 28.95
CA GLY A 408 -32.10 -19.00 29.90
C GLY A 408 -32.91 -17.76 29.51
N THR A 409 -32.91 -17.41 28.22
CA THR A 409 -33.56 -16.18 27.74
C THR A 409 -35.07 -16.17 28.01
N LEU A 410 -35.80 -17.23 27.64
CA LEU A 410 -37.24 -17.30 27.87
C LEU A 410 -37.55 -17.55 29.35
N ALA A 411 -36.76 -18.35 30.07
CA ALA A 411 -37.00 -18.57 31.50
C ALA A 411 -36.92 -17.25 32.29
N THR A 412 -35.88 -16.45 32.06
CA THR A 412 -35.74 -15.13 32.69
C THR A 412 -36.85 -14.17 32.27
N LEU A 413 -37.22 -14.13 30.98
CA LEU A 413 -38.31 -13.28 30.50
C LEU A 413 -39.65 -13.65 31.14
N CYS A 414 -40.02 -14.94 31.13
CA CYS A 414 -41.27 -15.43 31.71
C CYS A 414 -41.32 -15.21 33.23
N ALA A 415 -40.24 -15.54 33.94
CA ALA A 415 -40.15 -15.31 35.39
C ALA A 415 -40.29 -13.81 35.72
N SER A 416 -39.63 -12.93 34.95
CA SER A 416 -39.71 -11.48 35.15
C SER A 416 -41.12 -10.94 34.88
N ILE A 417 -41.77 -11.34 33.78
CA ILE A 417 -43.13 -10.88 33.43
C ILE A 417 -44.15 -11.30 34.49
N ILE A 418 -44.13 -12.58 34.90
CA ILE A 418 -45.07 -13.11 35.89
C ILE A 418 -44.83 -12.43 37.24
N SER A 419 -43.57 -12.28 37.64
CA SER A 419 -43.18 -11.66 38.91
C SER A 419 -43.52 -10.17 38.95
N ILE A 420 -43.26 -9.40 37.89
CA ILE A 420 -43.64 -7.99 37.80
C ILE A 420 -45.17 -7.85 37.84
N SER A 421 -45.90 -8.73 37.16
CA SER A 421 -47.37 -8.75 37.21
C SER A 421 -47.87 -9.01 38.64
N ALA A 422 -47.19 -9.89 39.39
CA ALA A 422 -47.45 -10.10 40.82
C ALA A 422 -47.13 -8.85 41.66
N TYR A 423 -45.99 -8.20 41.42
CA TYR A 423 -45.57 -6.97 42.11
C TYR A 423 -46.54 -5.80 41.86
N LEU A 424 -47.14 -5.73 40.67
CA LEU A 424 -48.20 -4.77 40.34
C LEU A 424 -49.55 -5.09 41.01
N GLY A 425 -49.67 -6.24 41.70
CA GLY A 425 -50.84 -6.63 42.48
C GLY A 425 -51.88 -7.45 41.73
N TRP A 426 -51.61 -7.91 40.50
CA TRP A 426 -52.60 -8.62 39.67
C TRP A 426 -53.03 -9.96 40.26
N PHE A 427 -52.19 -10.57 41.11
CA PHE A 427 -52.44 -11.87 41.75
C PHE A 427 -52.74 -11.75 43.25
N GLY A 428 -53.12 -10.56 43.73
CA GLY A 428 -53.43 -10.29 45.13
C GLY A 428 -52.23 -9.88 45.98
N VAL A 429 -52.51 -9.59 47.25
CA VAL A 429 -51.59 -8.87 48.15
C VAL A 429 -50.42 -9.74 48.61
N TYR A 430 -50.63 -11.03 48.87
CA TYR A 430 -49.53 -11.96 49.15
C TYR A 430 -48.62 -12.18 47.96
N ALA A 431 -49.16 -12.33 46.75
CA ALA A 431 -48.33 -12.48 45.54
C ALA A 431 -47.49 -11.22 45.27
N LYS A 432 -48.04 -10.03 45.55
CA LYS A 432 -47.29 -8.78 45.51
C LYS A 432 -46.12 -8.77 46.51
N ALA A 433 -46.37 -9.15 47.75
CA ALA A 433 -45.34 -9.19 48.78
C ALA A 433 -44.24 -10.21 48.43
N PHE A 434 -44.59 -11.40 47.94
CA PHE A 434 -43.65 -12.48 47.61
C PHE A 434 -43.19 -12.50 46.14
N SER A 435 -43.32 -11.40 45.41
CA SER A 435 -43.09 -11.37 43.95
C SER A 435 -41.68 -11.82 43.56
N ALA A 436 -40.67 -11.46 44.34
CA ALA A 436 -39.29 -11.86 44.09
C ALA A 436 -39.04 -13.35 44.36
N PHE A 437 -39.69 -13.93 45.38
CA PHE A 437 -39.64 -15.39 45.62
C PHE A 437 -40.33 -16.17 44.51
N ILE A 438 -41.44 -15.65 43.97
CA ILE A 438 -42.11 -16.24 42.81
C ILE A 438 -41.15 -16.25 41.61
N SER A 439 -40.42 -15.15 41.39
CA SER A 439 -39.43 -15.05 40.31
C SER A 439 -38.28 -16.06 40.47
N LEU A 440 -37.72 -16.18 41.68
CA LEU A 440 -36.73 -17.20 42.04
C LEU A 440 -37.25 -18.62 41.73
N GLY A 441 -38.42 -18.98 42.27
CA GLY A 441 -39.01 -20.30 42.10
C GLY A 441 -39.27 -20.64 40.63
N LEU A 442 -39.84 -19.69 39.87
CA LEU A 442 -40.09 -19.85 38.44
C LEU A 442 -38.80 -20.06 37.65
N ALA A 443 -37.73 -19.32 37.95
CA ALA A 443 -36.46 -19.50 37.26
C ALA A 443 -35.88 -20.91 37.48
N PHE A 444 -35.92 -21.43 38.71
CA PHE A 444 -35.44 -22.78 39.04
C PHE A 444 -36.29 -23.91 38.44
N VAL A 445 -37.57 -23.64 38.11
CA VAL A 445 -38.45 -24.60 37.44
C VAL A 445 -38.35 -24.52 35.91
N LEU A 446 -38.41 -23.31 35.35
CA LEU A 446 -38.46 -23.09 33.90
C LEU A 446 -37.14 -23.42 33.20
N VAL A 447 -35.99 -23.15 33.83
CA VAL A 447 -34.68 -23.42 33.22
C VAL A 447 -34.46 -24.92 32.95
N PRO A 448 -34.68 -25.84 33.90
CA PRO A 448 -34.61 -27.28 33.61
C PRO A 448 -35.66 -27.76 32.62
N LEU A 449 -36.89 -27.24 32.71
CA LEU A 449 -37.99 -27.61 31.81
C LEU A 449 -37.69 -27.23 30.35
N PHE A 450 -37.23 -25.99 30.12
CA PHE A 450 -36.83 -25.56 28.79
C PHE A 450 -35.55 -26.24 28.31
N ALA A 451 -34.59 -26.55 29.18
CA ALA A 451 -33.40 -27.31 28.80
C ALA A 451 -33.76 -28.72 28.30
N PHE A 452 -34.69 -29.38 29.00
CA PHE A 452 -35.22 -30.69 28.60
C PHE A 452 -35.90 -30.63 27.22
N TRP A 453 -36.75 -29.62 26.99
CA TRP A 453 -37.44 -29.46 25.70
C TRP A 453 -36.51 -29.03 24.55
N TYR A 454 -35.57 -28.12 24.82
CA TYR A 454 -34.65 -27.58 23.80
C TYR A 454 -33.60 -28.61 23.36
N GLY A 455 -33.14 -29.44 24.30
CA GLY A 455 -32.20 -30.53 24.07
C GLY A 455 -30.73 -30.10 24.05
N ARG A 456 -29.88 -30.86 24.76
CA ARG A 456 -28.45 -30.58 24.95
C ARG A 456 -27.66 -30.27 23.67
N LYS A 457 -27.95 -30.96 22.57
CA LYS A 457 -27.20 -30.83 21.31
C LYS A 457 -27.33 -29.44 20.66
N ARG A 458 -28.39 -28.70 20.97
CA ARG A 458 -28.67 -27.36 20.39
C ARG A 458 -28.05 -26.21 21.18
N TYR A 459 -27.36 -26.49 22.29
CA TYR A 459 -26.61 -25.47 23.04
C TYR A 459 -25.34 -25.00 22.30
N LEU A 460 -24.74 -25.87 21.48
CA LEU A 460 -23.54 -25.58 20.70
C LEU A 460 -23.82 -25.75 19.22
N THR A 461 -23.31 -24.84 18.40
CA THR A 461 -23.55 -24.84 16.95
C THR A 461 -22.61 -25.79 16.20
N ARG A 462 -21.42 -26.05 16.76
CA ARG A 462 -20.39 -26.93 16.18
C ARG A 462 -19.43 -27.46 17.24
N SER A 463 -18.67 -28.50 16.91
CA SER A 463 -17.62 -29.08 17.75
C SER A 463 -16.32 -28.28 17.71
N HIS A 464 -15.51 -28.41 18.76
CA HIS A 464 -14.18 -27.80 18.85
C HIS A 464 -13.15 -28.55 17.99
N ALA A 465 -12.26 -27.81 17.33
CA ALA A 465 -10.99 -28.35 16.84
C ALA A 465 -9.93 -28.31 17.96
N LEU A 466 -9.20 -29.40 18.17
CA LEU A 466 -8.17 -29.55 19.21
C LEU A 466 -6.80 -29.09 18.68
N HIS A 467 -6.33 -27.89 19.04
CA HIS A 467 -4.95 -27.45 18.78
C HIS A 467 -4.36 -26.75 20.00
N LYS A 468 -3.34 -27.33 20.66
CA LYS A 468 -2.71 -26.73 21.86
C LYS A 468 -1.73 -25.62 21.47
N GLY A 469 -1.82 -24.43 22.10
CA GLY A 469 -0.80 -23.37 22.01
C GLY A 469 -1.36 -21.95 21.89
N GLN A 470 -0.47 -20.96 21.78
CA GLN A 470 -0.85 -19.61 21.36
C GLN A 470 -1.20 -19.62 19.87
N CYS A 471 -2.21 -18.84 19.49
CA CYS A 471 -2.63 -18.71 18.10
C CYS A 471 -2.64 -17.24 17.69
N GLN A 472 -2.21 -16.98 16.47
CA GLN A 472 -2.28 -15.66 15.87
C GLN A 472 -3.68 -15.40 15.30
N CYS A 473 -4.22 -14.21 15.55
CA CYS A 473 -5.48 -13.77 14.95
C CYS A 473 -5.28 -13.34 13.49
N SER A 474 -6.10 -13.84 12.57
CA SER A 474 -6.04 -13.51 11.15
C SER A 474 -6.42 -12.07 10.82
N ILE A 475 -7.12 -11.37 11.72
CA ILE A 475 -7.57 -9.98 11.53
C ILE A 475 -6.60 -8.99 12.18
N CYS A 476 -6.44 -9.07 13.50
CA CYS A 476 -5.60 -8.11 14.23
C CYS A 476 -4.14 -8.53 14.37
N VAL A 477 -3.75 -9.71 13.87
CA VAL A 477 -2.35 -10.22 13.81
C VAL A 477 -1.69 -10.44 15.19
N ASN A 478 -2.35 -10.05 16.29
CA ASN A 478 -1.92 -10.28 17.66
C ASN A 478 -2.02 -11.77 18.06
N GLN A 479 -1.20 -12.16 19.04
CA GLN A 479 -1.20 -13.49 19.64
C GLN A 479 -2.13 -13.57 20.84
N PHE A 480 -2.95 -14.61 20.89
CA PHE A 480 -3.86 -14.87 22.02
C PHE A 480 -3.77 -16.33 22.48
N GLU A 481 -4.28 -16.58 23.68
CA GLU A 481 -4.46 -17.93 24.23
C GLU A 481 -5.57 -18.68 23.49
N GLN A 482 -5.44 -20.00 23.35
CA GLN A 482 -6.40 -20.84 22.64
C GLN A 482 -7.83 -20.71 23.18
N GLU A 483 -7.97 -20.51 24.49
CA GLU A 483 -9.25 -20.33 25.15
C GLU A 483 -10.05 -19.16 24.55
N ASP A 484 -9.36 -18.09 24.14
CA ASP A 484 -9.93 -16.87 23.55
C ASP A 484 -10.05 -16.93 22.01
N MET A 485 -9.59 -18.02 21.39
CA MET A 485 -9.54 -18.19 19.93
C MET A 485 -10.63 -19.12 19.39
N ALA A 486 -11.07 -18.84 18.17
CA ALA A 486 -11.97 -19.67 17.37
C ALA A 486 -11.50 -19.74 15.92
N TYR A 487 -11.88 -20.78 15.18
CA TYR A 487 -11.61 -20.88 13.75
C TYR A 487 -12.75 -20.22 12.94
N CYS A 488 -12.43 -19.24 12.09
CA CYS A 488 -13.40 -18.59 11.21
C CYS A 488 -13.34 -19.22 9.81
N PRO A 489 -14.44 -19.86 9.32
CA PRO A 489 -14.46 -20.46 7.98
C PRO A 489 -14.39 -19.41 6.87
N TYR A 490 -14.88 -18.19 7.11
CA TYR A 490 -14.86 -17.10 6.12
C TYR A 490 -13.44 -16.63 5.79
N TYR A 491 -12.59 -16.48 6.83
CA TYR A 491 -11.19 -16.07 6.66
C TYR A 491 -10.23 -17.27 6.53
N GLY A 492 -10.72 -18.51 6.66
CA GLY A 492 -9.90 -19.71 6.63
C GLY A 492 -8.86 -19.82 7.76
N GLY A 493 -9.02 -19.08 8.88
CA GLY A 493 -7.99 -18.92 9.91
C GLY A 493 -8.52 -18.71 11.33
N ASN A 494 -7.60 -18.66 12.29
CA ASN A 494 -7.93 -18.42 13.70
C ASN A 494 -8.26 -16.93 13.95
N ILE A 495 -9.31 -16.66 14.70
CA ILE A 495 -9.79 -15.33 15.07
C ILE A 495 -9.95 -15.22 16.58
N CYS A 496 -9.56 -14.09 17.18
CA CYS A 496 -9.79 -13.85 18.61
C CYS A 496 -11.26 -13.48 18.89
N SER A 497 -11.72 -13.67 20.12
CA SER A 497 -13.11 -13.44 20.49
C SER A 497 -13.57 -11.99 20.26
N LEU A 498 -12.67 -11.01 20.42
CA LEU A 498 -12.95 -9.60 20.17
C LEU A 498 -13.13 -9.32 18.68
N CYS A 499 -12.16 -9.68 17.84
CA CYS A 499 -12.29 -9.54 16.38
C CYS A 499 -13.51 -10.32 15.86
N CYS A 500 -13.80 -11.50 16.41
CA CYS A 500 -15.00 -12.26 16.08
C CYS A 500 -16.28 -11.52 16.48
N SER A 501 -16.26 -10.67 17.52
CA SER A 501 -17.39 -9.84 17.93
C SER A 501 -17.55 -8.58 17.08
N LEU A 502 -16.43 -7.94 16.70
CA LEU A 502 -16.42 -6.66 15.97
C LEU A 502 -16.52 -6.85 14.45
N ASP A 503 -16.00 -7.95 13.92
CA ASP A 503 -16.13 -8.23 12.50
C ASP A 503 -17.58 -8.59 12.15
N SER A 504 -18.13 -7.86 11.18
CA SER A 504 -19.47 -8.10 10.62
C SER A 504 -19.43 -8.68 9.22
N ASN A 505 -18.24 -8.82 8.62
CA ASN A 505 -18.09 -9.29 7.23
C ASN A 505 -18.38 -10.79 7.10
N CYS A 506 -18.03 -11.60 8.11
CA CYS A 506 -18.23 -13.05 8.05
C CYS A 506 -19.70 -13.52 8.08
N MET A 507 -20.67 -12.61 8.33
CA MET A 507 -22.12 -12.89 8.36
C MET A 507 -22.53 -14.14 9.17
N ASP A 508 -21.77 -14.42 10.23
CA ASP A 508 -21.94 -15.61 11.08
C ASP A 508 -21.94 -16.94 10.29
N ALA A 509 -21.17 -17.01 9.20
CA ALA A 509 -21.02 -18.21 8.37
C ALA A 509 -20.59 -19.47 9.16
N CYS A 510 -20.01 -19.28 10.35
CA CYS A 510 -19.65 -20.36 11.26
C CYS A 510 -20.82 -21.06 11.97
N LYS A 511 -22.05 -20.52 11.93
CA LYS A 511 -23.22 -21.06 12.65
C LYS A 511 -24.52 -21.03 11.82
N PRO A 512 -24.59 -21.79 10.71
CA PRO A 512 -25.78 -21.84 9.87
C PRO A 512 -26.99 -22.38 10.64
N GLY A 513 -28.15 -21.71 10.52
CA GLY A 513 -29.42 -22.13 11.12
C GLY A 513 -29.62 -21.74 12.59
N TYR A 514 -28.64 -21.08 13.21
CA TYR A 514 -28.67 -20.63 14.60
C TYR A 514 -28.51 -19.11 14.77
N ARG A 515 -28.68 -18.35 13.67
CA ARG A 515 -28.63 -16.89 13.68
C ARG A 515 -29.98 -16.31 14.06
N LEU A 516 -30.00 -15.09 14.60
CA LEU A 516 -31.25 -14.36 14.92
C LEU A 516 -32.17 -14.26 13.68
N GLU A 517 -31.58 -14.06 12.51
CA GLU A 517 -32.30 -14.00 11.24
C GLU A 517 -32.98 -15.30 10.87
N ASP A 518 -32.35 -16.44 11.16
CA ASP A 518 -32.93 -17.76 10.88
C ASP A 518 -34.19 -17.99 11.73
N TYR A 519 -34.23 -17.46 12.96
CA TYR A 519 -35.43 -17.47 13.81
C TYR A 519 -36.52 -16.52 13.31
N LEU A 520 -36.16 -15.29 12.93
CA LEU A 520 -37.12 -14.31 12.38
C LEU A 520 -37.70 -14.79 11.05
N LEU A 521 -36.91 -15.46 10.21
CA LEU A 521 -37.37 -16.08 8.96
C LEU A 521 -38.40 -17.18 9.23
N LYS A 522 -38.15 -18.07 10.19
CA LYS A 522 -39.13 -19.09 10.60
C LYS A 522 -40.44 -18.45 11.11
N LEU A 523 -40.35 -17.39 11.90
CA LEU A 523 -41.53 -16.66 12.38
C LEU A 523 -42.28 -15.99 11.22
N ALA A 524 -41.57 -15.35 10.29
CA ALA A 524 -42.15 -14.74 9.09
C ALA A 524 -42.85 -15.75 8.17
N GLN A 525 -42.36 -17.00 8.11
CA GLN A 525 -43.01 -18.09 7.38
C GLN A 525 -44.35 -18.51 8.00
N ILE A 526 -44.48 -18.41 9.32
CA ILE A 526 -45.69 -18.81 10.07
C ILE A 526 -46.72 -17.66 10.12
N CYS A 527 -46.28 -16.40 10.06
CA CYS A 527 -47.19 -15.24 10.15
C CYS A 527 -48.06 -15.05 8.88
N PRO A 528 -49.41 -14.96 9.03
CA PRO A 528 -50.31 -14.57 7.94
C PRO A 528 -50.21 -13.06 7.63
N PRO A 529 -50.57 -12.58 6.42
CA PRO A 529 -51.09 -13.32 5.26
C PRO A 529 -50.01 -13.96 4.38
N GLY A 530 -50.32 -15.07 3.71
CA GLY A 530 -49.38 -15.78 2.81
C GLY A 530 -48.99 -15.01 1.54
N SER A 531 -49.75 -13.98 1.17
CA SER A 531 -49.57 -13.21 -0.08
C SER A 531 -48.38 -12.25 -0.07
N TRP A 532 -47.81 -11.95 1.09
CA TRP A 532 -46.70 -11.00 1.20
C TRP A 532 -45.35 -11.67 1.02
N ALA A 533 -44.44 -10.97 0.34
CA ALA A 533 -43.07 -11.41 0.21
C ALA A 533 -42.40 -11.56 1.59
N ILE A 534 -41.57 -12.59 1.77
CA ILE A 534 -40.90 -12.89 3.04
C ILE A 534 -40.14 -11.67 3.59
N ASN A 535 -39.48 -10.90 2.72
CA ASN A 535 -38.74 -9.70 3.11
C ASN A 535 -39.65 -8.61 3.70
N GLN A 536 -40.87 -8.44 3.18
CA GLN A 536 -41.84 -7.48 3.71
C GLN A 536 -42.32 -7.89 5.10
N LYS A 537 -42.64 -9.18 5.29
CA LYS A 537 -43.01 -9.73 6.60
C LYS A 537 -41.89 -9.53 7.62
N LEU A 538 -40.66 -9.86 7.23
CA LEU A 538 -39.50 -9.74 8.10
C LEU A 538 -39.24 -8.28 8.52
N ARG A 539 -39.42 -7.32 7.60
CA ARG A 539 -39.32 -5.88 7.90
C ARG A 539 -40.36 -5.44 8.94
N LEU A 540 -41.62 -5.86 8.80
CA LEU A 540 -42.69 -5.53 9.73
C LEU A 540 -42.53 -6.19 11.09
N ILE A 541 -42.07 -7.45 11.12
CA ILE A 541 -41.76 -8.15 12.36
C ILE A 541 -40.65 -7.42 13.13
N ARG A 542 -39.56 -7.03 12.44
CA ARG A 542 -38.48 -6.23 13.05
C ARG A 542 -38.99 -4.91 13.61
N TYR A 543 -39.84 -4.20 12.85
CA TYR A 543 -40.45 -2.96 13.28
C TYR A 543 -41.29 -3.13 14.53
N PHE A 544 -42.18 -4.12 14.53
CA PHE A 544 -43.08 -4.37 15.64
C PHE A 544 -42.32 -4.69 16.94
N PHE A 545 -41.32 -5.59 16.88
CA PHE A 545 -40.52 -5.92 18.05
C PHE A 545 -39.72 -4.74 18.57
N LEU A 546 -39.07 -3.96 17.69
CA LEU A 546 -38.26 -2.81 18.11
C LEU A 546 -39.14 -1.68 18.64
N PHE A 547 -40.28 -1.41 18.01
CA PHE A 547 -41.25 -0.41 18.43
C PHE A 547 -41.84 -0.73 19.80
N ILE A 548 -42.30 -1.98 20.02
CA ILE A 548 -42.82 -2.41 21.32
C ILE A 548 -41.75 -2.32 22.39
N PHE A 549 -40.52 -2.75 22.09
CA PHE A 549 -39.43 -2.69 23.06
C PHE A 549 -39.15 -1.24 23.50
N LEU A 550 -38.97 -0.32 22.55
CA LEU A 550 -38.73 1.10 22.85
C LEU A 550 -39.95 1.77 23.51
N GLY A 551 -41.16 1.40 23.09
CA GLY A 551 -42.41 1.92 23.65
C GLY A 551 -42.66 1.48 25.09
N LEU A 552 -42.38 0.22 25.43
CA LEU A 552 -42.43 -0.30 26.80
C LEU A 552 -41.33 0.32 27.68
N LEU A 553 -40.12 0.47 27.14
CA LEU A 553 -39.02 1.14 27.85
C LEU A 553 -39.38 2.59 28.18
N SER A 554 -39.91 3.34 27.21
CA SER A 554 -40.38 4.72 27.42
C SER A 554 -41.56 4.77 28.40
N SER A 555 -42.50 3.82 28.32
CA SER A 555 -43.63 3.71 29.25
C SER A 555 -43.17 3.50 30.68
N LEU A 556 -42.12 2.70 30.88
CA LEU A 556 -41.55 2.48 32.20
C LEU A 556 -41.01 3.80 32.80
N PHE A 557 -40.21 4.56 32.06
CA PHE A 557 -39.66 5.83 32.54
C PHE A 557 -40.77 6.87 32.81
N VAL A 558 -41.67 7.08 31.85
CA VAL A 558 -42.77 8.04 32.01
C VAL A 558 -43.72 7.61 33.13
N GLY A 559 -43.97 6.30 33.26
CA GLY A 559 -44.82 5.73 34.31
C GLY A 559 -44.24 5.90 35.71
N ILE A 560 -42.92 5.79 35.87
CA ILE A 560 -42.24 6.06 37.15
C ILE A 560 -42.45 7.53 37.54
N ILE A 561 -42.22 8.46 36.62
CA ILE A 561 -42.39 9.91 36.87
C ILE A 561 -43.87 10.21 37.21
N TYR A 562 -44.81 9.70 36.41
CA TYR A 562 -46.24 9.86 36.69
C TYR A 562 -46.62 9.36 38.08
N TYR A 563 -46.10 8.20 38.48
CA TYR A 563 -46.41 7.62 39.77
C TYR A 563 -45.73 8.35 40.95
N GLN A 564 -44.60 9.03 40.72
CA GLN A 564 -43.96 9.89 41.71
C GLN A 564 -44.77 11.17 41.94
N ASP A 565 -45.15 11.86 40.86
CA ASP A 565 -45.97 13.07 40.93
C ASP A 565 -47.38 12.76 41.45
N LEU A 566 -47.89 11.56 41.18
CA LEU A 566 -49.16 11.09 41.73
C LEU A 566 -49.14 11.05 43.27
N LEU A 567 -48.04 10.62 43.88
CA LEU A 567 -47.92 10.60 45.34
C LEU A 567 -47.89 12.02 45.92
N ALA A 568 -47.29 12.98 45.21
CA ALA A 568 -47.26 14.37 45.64
C ALA A 568 -48.64 15.06 45.51
N ALA A 569 -49.44 14.67 44.52
CA ALA A 569 -50.74 15.28 44.21
C ALA A 569 -51.96 14.64 44.91
N GLN A 570 -51.76 13.75 45.89
CA GLN A 570 -52.80 12.90 46.51
C GLN A 570 -54.04 13.63 47.07
N HIS A 571 -53.97 14.95 47.26
CA HIS A 571 -55.01 15.73 47.94
C HIS A 571 -55.91 16.57 47.00
N ASP A 572 -55.63 16.64 45.70
CA ASP A 572 -56.44 17.42 44.74
C ASP A 572 -56.82 16.62 43.47
N LEU A 573 -58.13 16.41 43.29
CA LEU A 573 -58.72 15.68 42.17
C LEU A 573 -58.53 16.40 40.81
N LEU A 574 -58.39 17.73 40.83
CA LEU A 574 -58.16 18.53 39.62
C LEU A 574 -56.71 18.35 39.15
N SER A 575 -55.75 18.52 40.06
CA SER A 575 -54.33 18.26 39.82
C SER A 575 -54.08 16.85 39.29
N PHE A 576 -54.76 15.83 39.84
CA PHE A 576 -54.68 14.45 39.35
C PHE A 576 -55.06 14.32 37.86
N ARG A 577 -56.20 14.88 37.45
CA ARG A 577 -56.66 14.80 36.06
C ARG A 577 -55.75 15.57 35.10
N ILE A 578 -55.23 16.72 35.53
CA ILE A 578 -54.27 17.51 34.73
C ILE A 578 -52.98 16.72 34.53
N LEU A 579 -52.42 16.15 35.60
CA LEU A 579 -51.23 15.31 35.54
C LEU A 579 -51.44 14.13 34.60
N GLN A 580 -52.50 13.32 34.81
CA GLN A 580 -52.78 12.15 33.96
C GLN A 580 -52.89 12.53 32.48
N ASN A 581 -53.62 13.60 32.16
CA ASN A 581 -53.79 14.03 30.77
C ASN A 581 -52.47 14.52 30.15
N ASN A 582 -51.64 15.24 30.92
CA ASN A 582 -50.32 15.68 30.47
C ASN A 582 -49.40 14.48 30.20
N PHE A 583 -49.37 13.49 31.10
CA PHE A 583 -48.56 12.29 30.90
C PHE A 583 -49.00 11.46 29.69
N ILE A 584 -50.31 11.27 29.50
CA ILE A 584 -50.83 10.57 28.31
C ILE A 584 -50.45 11.32 27.03
N LYS A 585 -50.58 12.66 27.00
CA LYS A 585 -50.18 13.48 25.83
C LYS A 585 -48.69 13.37 25.54
N VAL A 586 -47.84 13.47 26.58
CA VAL A 586 -46.37 13.34 26.44
C VAL A 586 -46.01 11.94 25.95
N TYR A 587 -46.54 10.89 26.56
CA TYR A 587 -46.25 9.51 26.17
C TYR A 587 -46.72 9.20 24.74
N THR A 588 -47.93 9.63 24.37
CA THR A 588 -48.45 9.42 23.01
C THR A 588 -47.60 10.18 21.97
N SER A 589 -47.14 11.39 22.29
CA SER A 589 -46.22 12.15 21.43
C SER A 589 -44.87 11.46 21.28
N LEU A 590 -44.33 10.90 22.38
CA LEU A 590 -43.10 10.10 22.36
C LEU A 590 -43.26 8.82 21.53
N LEU A 591 -44.41 8.13 21.59
CA LEU A 591 -44.67 6.95 20.77
C LEU A 591 -44.62 7.25 19.27
N VAL A 592 -45.13 8.40 18.83
CA VAL A 592 -45.01 8.83 17.42
C VAL A 592 -43.53 8.98 17.03
N PHE A 593 -42.74 9.66 17.87
CA PHE A 593 -41.30 9.83 17.63
C PHE A 593 -40.54 8.49 17.62
N ILE A 594 -40.84 7.60 18.57
CA ILE A 594 -40.30 6.24 18.63
C ILE A 594 -40.67 5.48 17.35
N GLY A 595 -41.90 5.61 16.86
CA GLY A 595 -42.34 5.01 15.61
C GLY A 595 -41.52 5.47 14.41
N LEU A 596 -41.28 6.78 14.29
CA LEU A 596 -40.45 7.37 13.23
C LEU A 596 -38.99 6.92 13.33
N CYS A 597 -38.40 7.00 14.52
CA CYS A 597 -37.02 6.56 14.77
C CYS A 597 -36.83 5.07 14.52
N THR A 598 -37.76 4.23 14.96
CA THR A 598 -37.75 2.78 14.70
C THR A 598 -37.73 2.52 13.20
N TRP A 599 -38.53 3.27 12.43
CA TRP A 599 -38.57 3.09 11.00
C TRP A 599 -37.29 3.52 10.31
N TRP A 600 -36.76 4.68 10.70
CA TRP A 600 -35.49 5.19 10.24
C TRP A 600 -34.33 4.22 10.52
N LEU A 601 -34.27 3.62 11.73
CA LEU A 601 -33.25 2.65 12.09
C LEU A 601 -33.30 1.39 11.21
N ILE A 602 -34.49 0.85 10.96
CA ILE A 602 -34.65 -0.37 10.14
C ILE A 602 -34.31 -0.09 8.67
N LEU A 603 -34.78 1.04 8.12
CA LEU A 603 -34.46 1.42 6.73
C LEU A 603 -32.97 1.69 6.55
N ASN A 604 -32.30 2.26 7.54
CA ASN A 604 -30.85 2.47 7.51
C ASN A 604 -30.08 1.14 7.60
N ASP A 605 -30.49 0.21 8.46
CA ASP A 605 -29.92 -1.15 8.50
C ASP A 605 -30.09 -1.89 7.16
N GLU A 606 -31.29 -1.81 6.56
CA GLU A 606 -31.58 -2.42 5.27
C GLU A 606 -30.76 -1.80 4.13
N SER A 607 -30.69 -0.47 4.08
CA SER A 607 -29.85 0.27 3.11
C SER A 607 -28.38 -0.15 3.22
N ARG A 608 -27.85 -0.28 4.44
CA ARG A 608 -26.47 -0.76 4.68
C ARG A 608 -26.26 -2.20 4.21
N ARG A 609 -27.24 -3.09 4.39
CA ARG A 609 -27.17 -4.49 3.94
C ARG A 609 -27.13 -4.57 2.42
N VAL A 610 -28.05 -3.88 1.73
CA VAL A 610 -28.10 -3.85 0.26
C VAL A 610 -26.80 -3.26 -0.31
N ALA A 611 -26.28 -2.17 0.28
CA ALA A 611 -25.01 -1.60 -0.13
C ALA A 611 -23.84 -2.58 0.01
N ARG A 612 -23.78 -3.36 1.11
CA ARG A 612 -22.74 -4.38 1.31
C ARG A 612 -22.85 -5.55 0.33
N GLU A 613 -24.07 -6.01 0.05
CA GLU A 613 -24.30 -7.08 -0.95
C GLU A 613 -23.87 -6.63 -2.34
N GLU A 614 -24.15 -5.39 -2.72
CA GLU A 614 -23.73 -4.84 -4.01
C GLU A 614 -22.21 -4.70 -4.11
N ILE A 615 -21.55 -4.24 -3.04
CA ILE A 615 -20.07 -4.19 -2.97
C ILE A 615 -19.46 -5.58 -3.14
N ASN A 616 -20.03 -6.61 -2.50
CA ASN A 616 -19.53 -7.99 -2.65
C ASN A 616 -19.66 -8.47 -4.10
N LYS A 617 -20.80 -8.21 -4.76
CA LYS A 617 -20.99 -8.55 -6.18
C LYS A 617 -20.02 -7.80 -7.10
N GLN A 618 -19.76 -6.52 -6.82
CA GLN A 618 -18.76 -5.74 -7.58
C GLN A 618 -17.35 -6.32 -7.39
N THR A 619 -17.01 -6.72 -6.17
CA THR A 619 -15.71 -7.34 -5.86
C THR A 619 -15.54 -8.66 -6.60
N GLU A 620 -16.58 -9.51 -6.65
CA GLU A 620 -16.56 -10.75 -7.43
C GLU A 620 -16.38 -10.49 -8.94
N ARG A 621 -17.08 -9.49 -9.50
CA ARG A 621 -16.92 -9.11 -10.92
C ARG A 621 -15.51 -8.61 -11.22
N LEU A 622 -14.94 -7.77 -10.36
CA LEU A 622 -13.56 -7.29 -10.50
C LEU A 622 -12.55 -8.43 -10.45
N LEU A 623 -12.74 -9.41 -9.56
CA LEU A 623 -11.87 -10.58 -9.49
C LEU A 623 -11.92 -11.43 -10.77
N MET A 624 -13.12 -11.59 -11.35
CA MET A 624 -13.26 -12.26 -12.66
C MET A 624 -12.59 -11.48 -13.78
N GLU A 625 -12.73 -10.16 -13.81
CA GLU A 625 -12.11 -9.28 -14.80
C GLU A 625 -10.57 -9.31 -14.73
N ILE A 626 -10.00 -9.29 -13.53
CA ILE A 626 -8.54 -9.45 -13.31
C ILE A 626 -8.04 -10.77 -13.89
N GLU A 627 -8.78 -11.86 -13.71
CA GLU A 627 -8.39 -13.18 -14.21
C GLU A 627 -8.44 -13.26 -15.75
N GLU A 628 -9.45 -12.65 -16.38
CA GLU A 628 -9.54 -12.55 -17.84
C GLU A 628 -8.44 -11.66 -18.44
N HIS A 629 -8.09 -10.55 -17.77
CA HIS A 629 -6.96 -9.71 -18.18
C HIS A 629 -5.64 -10.47 -18.12
N LYS A 630 -5.39 -11.26 -17.08
CA LYS A 630 -4.17 -12.09 -16.99
C LYS A 630 -4.06 -13.06 -18.17
N LYS A 631 -5.15 -13.73 -18.55
CA LYS A 631 -5.17 -14.62 -19.73
C LYS A 631 -4.84 -13.85 -21.01
N THR A 632 -5.43 -12.67 -21.17
CA THR A 632 -5.20 -11.84 -22.36
C THR A 632 -3.75 -11.35 -22.44
N ASP A 633 -3.17 -10.91 -21.32
CA ASP A 633 -1.77 -10.50 -21.22
C ASP A 633 -0.80 -11.65 -21.56
N THR A 634 -1.11 -12.87 -21.14
CA THR A 634 -0.30 -14.04 -21.49
C THR A 634 -0.32 -14.31 -23.00
N LYS A 635 -1.48 -14.25 -23.65
CA LYS A 635 -1.61 -14.41 -25.11
C LYS A 635 -0.90 -13.30 -25.87
N LEU A 636 -1.00 -12.05 -25.41
CA LEU A 636 -0.31 -10.92 -26.02
C LEU A 636 1.21 -11.12 -25.97
N LYS A 637 1.76 -11.51 -24.81
CA LYS A 637 3.19 -11.79 -24.64
C LYS A 637 3.68 -12.91 -25.57
N GLU A 638 2.87 -13.94 -25.81
CA GLU A 638 3.22 -15.02 -26.74
C GLU A 638 3.23 -14.56 -28.20
N ALA A 639 2.23 -13.77 -28.61
CA ALA A 639 2.15 -13.23 -29.96
C ALA A 639 3.32 -12.28 -30.28
N THR A 640 3.69 -11.40 -29.34
CA THR A 640 4.85 -10.50 -29.52
C THR A 640 6.14 -11.30 -29.70
N LYS A 641 6.38 -12.33 -28.87
CA LYS A 641 7.56 -13.19 -29.01
C LYS A 641 7.61 -13.93 -30.35
N ALA A 642 6.46 -14.32 -30.90
CA ALA A 642 6.40 -14.95 -32.21
C ALA A 642 6.76 -13.97 -33.35
N ALA A 643 6.24 -12.73 -33.27
CA ALA A 643 6.56 -11.68 -34.23
C ALA A 643 8.05 -11.32 -34.23
N ASP A 644 8.65 -11.16 -33.04
CA ASP A 644 10.08 -10.84 -32.92
C ASP A 644 10.97 -11.95 -33.51
N ARG A 645 10.61 -13.22 -33.28
CA ARG A 645 11.33 -14.38 -33.86
C ARG A 645 11.26 -14.38 -35.38
N ALA A 646 10.09 -14.07 -35.96
CA ALA A 646 9.93 -14.00 -37.40
C ALA A 646 10.79 -12.87 -38.00
N ASN A 647 10.85 -11.72 -37.34
CA ASN A 647 11.64 -10.58 -37.82
C ASN A 647 13.15 -10.88 -37.81
N ILE A 648 13.65 -11.46 -36.72
CA ILE A 648 15.07 -11.87 -36.61
C ILE A 648 15.44 -12.92 -37.67
N ALA A 649 14.54 -13.87 -37.95
CA ALA A 649 14.76 -14.88 -38.99
C ALA A 649 14.86 -14.25 -40.39
N LYS A 650 13.99 -13.28 -40.70
CA LYS A 650 14.01 -12.54 -41.97
C LYS A 650 15.34 -11.82 -42.19
N SER A 651 15.85 -11.09 -41.19
CA SER A 651 17.13 -10.38 -41.32
C SER A 651 18.33 -11.32 -41.52
N ARG A 652 18.35 -12.47 -40.83
CA ARG A 652 19.41 -13.48 -41.00
C ARG A 652 19.42 -14.09 -42.39
N PHE A 653 18.23 -14.41 -42.93
CA PHE A 653 18.09 -14.97 -44.27
C PHE A 653 18.69 -14.04 -45.34
N LEU A 654 18.37 -12.74 -45.30
CA LEU A 654 18.89 -11.75 -46.26
C LEU A 654 20.41 -11.60 -46.21
N SER A 655 20.99 -11.60 -44.99
CA SER A 655 22.45 -11.53 -44.82
C SER A 655 23.16 -12.73 -45.44
N ASN A 656 22.66 -13.95 -45.21
CA ASN A 656 23.26 -15.16 -45.75
C ASN A 656 23.15 -15.22 -47.28
N MET A 657 21.98 -14.87 -47.84
CA MET A 657 21.79 -14.83 -49.30
C MET A 657 22.78 -13.90 -50.00
N SER A 658 23.11 -12.74 -49.41
CA SER A 658 24.11 -11.86 -50.02
C SER A 658 25.48 -12.50 -50.12
N HIS A 659 25.91 -13.24 -49.10
CA HIS A 659 27.22 -13.89 -49.11
C HIS A 659 27.27 -14.95 -50.21
N GLU A 660 26.19 -15.71 -50.40
CA GLU A 660 26.10 -16.72 -51.45
C GLU A 660 26.13 -16.13 -52.88
N ILE A 661 25.60 -14.92 -53.08
CA ILE A 661 25.62 -14.27 -54.40
C ILE A 661 26.94 -13.51 -54.66
N ARG A 662 27.56 -12.92 -53.63
CA ARG A 662 28.79 -12.11 -53.79
C ARG A 662 29.98 -12.96 -54.22
N THR A 663 30.12 -14.16 -53.66
CA THR A 663 31.25 -15.06 -53.92
C THR A 663 31.43 -15.40 -55.41
N PRO A 664 30.44 -15.95 -56.14
CA PRO A 664 30.61 -16.26 -57.56
C PRO A 664 30.82 -15.00 -58.41
N LEU A 665 30.27 -13.86 -57.99
CA LEU A 665 30.39 -12.61 -58.73
C LEU A 665 31.79 -12.02 -58.67
N ASN A 666 32.43 -12.07 -57.50
CA ASN A 666 33.80 -11.61 -57.30
C ASN A 666 34.80 -12.42 -58.14
N SER A 667 34.61 -13.74 -58.25
CA SER A 667 35.39 -14.59 -59.17
C SER A 667 35.28 -14.13 -60.62
N ILE A 668 34.06 -13.85 -61.10
CA ILE A 668 33.82 -13.35 -62.46
C ILE A 668 34.56 -12.02 -62.70
N ILE A 669 34.43 -11.07 -61.78
CA ILE A 669 35.12 -9.77 -61.88
C ILE A 669 36.65 -9.96 -61.84
N GLY A 670 37.16 -10.79 -60.94
CA GLY A 670 38.59 -11.10 -60.83
C GLY A 670 39.19 -11.67 -62.11
N TYR A 671 38.52 -12.66 -62.72
CA TYR A 671 38.98 -13.23 -63.99
C TYR A 671 38.91 -12.24 -65.16
N THR A 672 37.91 -11.35 -65.17
CA THR A 672 37.88 -10.29 -66.19
C THR A 672 39.05 -9.32 -66.06
N TYR A 673 39.51 -9.04 -64.84
CA TYR A 673 40.70 -8.21 -64.61
C TYR A 673 41.98 -8.88 -65.12
N ILE A 674 42.14 -10.19 -64.85
CA ILE A 674 43.28 -10.98 -65.36
C ILE A 674 43.29 -10.98 -66.89
N LEU A 675 42.16 -11.30 -67.52
CA LEU A 675 42.02 -11.33 -68.99
C LEU A 675 42.20 -9.96 -69.64
N GLN A 676 41.89 -8.86 -68.94
CA GLN A 676 42.05 -7.50 -69.46
C GLN A 676 43.53 -7.09 -69.52
N ASN A 677 44.33 -7.58 -68.57
CA ASN A 677 45.75 -7.23 -68.42
C ASN A 677 46.70 -8.26 -69.03
N ASP A 678 46.20 -9.39 -69.54
CA ASP A 678 46.99 -10.38 -70.26
C ASP A 678 47.42 -9.87 -71.65
N PRO A 679 48.73 -9.72 -71.93
CA PRO A 679 49.23 -9.26 -73.22
C PRO A 679 48.94 -10.24 -74.38
N ALA A 680 48.63 -11.51 -74.11
CA ALA A 680 48.28 -12.51 -75.12
C ALA A 680 46.85 -12.37 -75.68
N ILE A 681 45.97 -11.60 -75.01
CA ILE A 681 44.58 -11.41 -75.46
C ILE A 681 44.52 -10.44 -76.65
N PRO A 682 43.97 -10.86 -77.81
CA PRO A 682 43.86 -10.01 -79.00
C PRO A 682 43.04 -8.73 -78.76
N GLN A 683 43.45 -7.61 -79.37
CA GLN A 683 42.81 -6.29 -79.21
C GLN A 683 41.27 -6.34 -79.41
N HIS A 684 40.78 -7.13 -80.36
CA HIS A 684 39.34 -7.27 -80.65
C HIS A 684 38.54 -7.99 -79.55
N ARG A 685 39.18 -8.76 -78.66
CA ARG A 685 38.54 -9.48 -77.55
C ARG A 685 38.54 -8.70 -76.25
N ARG A 686 39.45 -7.73 -76.09
CA ARG A 686 39.53 -6.87 -74.89
C ARG A 686 38.23 -6.11 -74.62
N GLN A 687 37.50 -5.74 -75.68
CA GLN A 687 36.20 -5.07 -75.54
C GLN A 687 35.14 -6.00 -74.90
N ALA A 688 35.13 -7.29 -75.25
CA ALA A 688 34.21 -8.26 -74.65
C ALA A 688 34.54 -8.50 -73.16
N VAL A 689 35.82 -8.57 -72.81
CA VAL A 689 36.27 -8.68 -71.42
C VAL A 689 35.90 -7.43 -70.61
N SER A 690 36.05 -6.24 -71.19
CA SER A 690 35.61 -4.97 -70.59
C SER A 690 34.10 -4.93 -70.33
N ILE A 691 33.29 -5.47 -71.26
CA ILE A 691 31.84 -5.59 -71.07
C ILE A 691 31.51 -6.55 -69.91
N LEU A 692 32.15 -7.73 -69.85
CA LEU A 692 31.94 -8.69 -68.76
C LEU A 692 32.29 -8.09 -67.40
N LYS A 693 33.42 -7.36 -67.31
CA LYS A 693 33.82 -6.64 -66.11
C LYS A 693 32.74 -5.64 -65.66
N ARG A 694 32.30 -4.77 -66.58
CA ARG A 694 31.29 -3.76 -66.30
C ARG A 694 29.94 -4.37 -65.87
N SER A 695 29.55 -5.48 -66.47
CA SER A 695 28.32 -6.20 -66.09
C SER A 695 28.44 -6.86 -64.71
N GLY A 696 29.59 -7.42 -64.37
CA GLY A 696 29.87 -7.96 -63.04
C GLY A 696 29.85 -6.89 -61.95
N GLU A 697 30.55 -5.78 -62.17
CA GLU A 697 30.58 -4.62 -61.26
C GLU A 697 29.17 -4.05 -61.04
N HIS A 698 28.35 -3.96 -62.10
CA HIS A 698 26.98 -3.49 -62.01
C HIS A 698 26.09 -4.41 -61.16
N LEU A 699 26.19 -5.74 -61.34
CA LEU A 699 25.41 -6.67 -60.53
C LEU A 699 25.82 -6.61 -59.05
N SER A 700 27.09 -6.37 -58.76
CA SER A 700 27.62 -6.27 -57.39
C SER A 700 27.01 -5.06 -56.69
N SER A 701 27.02 -3.90 -57.38
CA SER A 701 26.40 -2.68 -56.89
C SER A 701 24.92 -2.84 -56.58
N LEU A 702 24.16 -3.58 -57.42
CA LEU A 702 22.73 -3.82 -57.17
C LEU A 702 22.46 -4.69 -55.94
N ILE A 703 23.32 -5.68 -55.67
CA ILE A 703 23.19 -6.53 -54.48
C ILE A 703 23.51 -5.71 -53.21
N GLU A 704 24.54 -4.87 -53.28
CA GLU A 704 24.89 -3.94 -52.19
C GLU A 704 23.74 -2.98 -51.88
N ASP A 705 23.13 -2.40 -52.90
CA ASP A 705 21.97 -1.50 -52.77
C ASP A 705 20.78 -2.15 -52.04
N ILE A 706 20.45 -3.40 -52.36
CA ILE A 706 19.36 -4.15 -51.70
C ILE A 706 19.70 -4.43 -50.22
N LEU A 707 20.95 -4.76 -49.93
CA LEU A 707 21.39 -5.03 -48.56
C LEU A 707 21.41 -3.78 -47.72
N ASP A 708 21.79 -2.65 -48.28
CA ASP A 708 21.80 -1.38 -47.58
C ASP A 708 20.37 -1.03 -47.12
N ILE A 709 19.35 -1.22 -47.96
CA ILE A 709 17.93 -1.08 -47.55
C ILE A 709 17.57 -2.04 -46.42
N ALA A 710 17.91 -3.33 -46.54
CA ALA A 710 17.61 -4.33 -45.52
C ALA A 710 18.32 -4.04 -44.17
N ARG A 711 19.54 -3.47 -44.21
CA ARG A 711 20.31 -3.06 -43.03
C ARG A 711 19.72 -1.83 -42.36
N ILE A 712 19.17 -0.90 -43.15
CA ILE A 712 18.52 0.31 -42.66
C ILE A 712 17.20 -0.02 -41.96
N GLU A 713 16.35 -0.88 -42.54
CA GLU A 713 15.11 -1.37 -41.90
C GLU A 713 15.38 -2.08 -40.57
N ALA A 714 16.54 -2.73 -40.43
CA ALA A 714 16.96 -3.42 -39.23
C ALA A 714 17.66 -2.50 -38.19
N CYS A 715 17.77 -1.19 -38.43
CA CYS A 715 18.49 -0.21 -37.60
C CYS A 715 19.97 -0.56 -37.35
N LYS A 716 20.67 -1.16 -38.32
CA LYS A 716 22.07 -1.62 -38.19
C LYS A 716 23.04 -0.96 -39.18
N PHE A 717 22.71 0.22 -39.68
CA PHE A 717 23.52 0.95 -40.66
C PHE A 717 24.49 1.92 -39.96
N GLU A 718 25.79 1.82 -40.25
CA GLU A 718 26.84 2.67 -39.66
C GLU A 718 27.60 3.44 -40.77
N PHE A 719 27.98 4.69 -40.50
CA PHE A 719 28.70 5.55 -41.44
C PHE A 719 30.19 5.63 -41.11
N ASN A 720 31.06 5.55 -42.12
CA ASN A 720 32.49 5.78 -41.92
C ASN A 720 32.82 7.27 -42.16
N ARG A 721 33.24 8.00 -41.12
CA ARG A 721 33.47 9.45 -41.24
C ARG A 721 34.95 9.73 -41.52
N ASP A 722 35.29 9.93 -42.79
CA ASP A 722 36.65 10.21 -43.26
C ASP A 722 36.85 11.70 -43.58
N ILE A 723 38.11 12.11 -43.82
CA ILE A 723 38.46 13.46 -44.29
C ILE A 723 38.56 13.41 -45.83
N ILE A 724 37.74 14.21 -46.50
CA ILE A 724 37.64 14.30 -47.96
C ILE A 724 38.36 15.56 -48.42
N ASP A 725 39.28 15.45 -49.38
CA ASP A 725 39.75 16.59 -50.18
C ASP A 725 38.60 17.04 -51.07
N PHE A 726 37.93 18.10 -50.65
CA PHE A 726 36.62 18.45 -51.18
C PHE A 726 36.71 19.00 -52.61
N PRO A 727 37.62 19.93 -52.95
CA PRO A 727 37.83 20.33 -54.34
C PRO A 727 38.19 19.15 -55.25
N HIS A 728 39.13 18.28 -54.84
CA HIS A 728 39.53 17.15 -55.66
C HIS A 728 38.39 16.14 -55.88
N PHE A 729 37.57 15.89 -54.86
CA PHE A 729 36.38 15.05 -54.97
C PHE A 729 35.37 15.60 -56.00
N ILE A 730 35.18 16.92 -56.04
CA ILE A 730 34.31 17.57 -57.03
C ILE A 730 34.91 17.51 -58.43
N ASP A 731 36.21 17.77 -58.57
CA ASP A 731 36.93 17.65 -59.84
C ASP A 731 36.82 16.22 -60.39
N HIS A 732 36.94 15.21 -59.52
CA HIS A 732 36.76 13.81 -59.91
C HIS A 732 35.36 13.53 -60.47
N LEU A 733 34.29 14.03 -59.82
CA LEU A 733 32.92 13.89 -60.34
C LEU A 733 32.78 14.59 -61.71
N GLN A 734 33.40 15.75 -61.88
CA GLN A 734 33.41 16.44 -63.17
C GLN A 734 34.12 15.62 -64.25
N ASP A 735 35.29 15.04 -63.95
CA ASP A 735 36.07 14.22 -64.88
C ASP A 735 35.33 12.95 -65.31
N VAL A 736 34.48 12.39 -64.44
CA VAL A 736 33.68 11.19 -64.75
C VAL A 736 32.49 11.51 -65.65
N PHE A 737 31.75 12.60 -65.39
CA PHE A 737 30.47 12.87 -66.06
C PHE A 737 30.57 13.82 -67.26
N LYS A 738 31.55 14.73 -67.29
CA LYS A 738 31.74 15.66 -68.42
C LYS A 738 31.99 14.91 -69.74
N PRO A 739 32.87 13.90 -69.84
CA PRO A 739 33.04 13.14 -71.08
C PRO A 739 31.78 12.39 -71.52
N GLN A 740 30.97 11.90 -70.57
CA GLN A 740 29.71 11.20 -70.86
C GLN A 740 28.65 12.14 -71.42
N ALA A 741 28.56 13.36 -70.87
CA ALA A 741 27.71 14.43 -71.37
C ALA A 741 28.18 14.91 -72.76
N ASP A 742 29.49 15.13 -72.94
CA ASP A 742 30.08 15.57 -74.22
C ASP A 742 29.84 14.54 -75.33
N THR A 743 29.94 13.24 -75.02
CA THR A 743 29.65 12.15 -75.98
C THR A 743 28.19 12.16 -76.45
N LYS A 744 27.26 12.65 -75.63
CA LYS A 744 25.85 12.87 -75.99
C LYS A 744 25.58 14.26 -76.60
N GLY A 745 26.59 15.13 -76.71
CA GLY A 745 26.44 16.51 -77.17
C GLY A 745 25.76 17.43 -76.15
N LEU A 746 25.78 17.09 -74.85
CA LEU A 746 25.22 17.89 -73.77
C LEU A 746 26.26 18.86 -73.19
N ASN A 747 25.86 20.08 -72.87
CA ASN A 747 26.76 21.05 -72.22
C ASN A 747 26.80 20.81 -70.70
N PHE A 748 27.88 20.23 -70.18
CA PHE A 748 28.06 20.01 -68.73
C PHE A 748 28.79 21.19 -68.08
N ARG A 749 28.13 21.90 -67.16
CA ARG A 749 28.67 23.05 -66.44
C ARG A 749 28.74 22.79 -64.94
N CYS A 750 29.94 22.88 -64.37
CA CYS A 750 30.14 22.89 -62.92
C CYS A 750 30.24 24.35 -62.43
N GLN A 751 29.41 24.74 -61.47
CA GLN A 751 29.41 26.10 -60.89
C GLN A 751 29.59 26.04 -59.38
N ILE A 752 30.67 26.65 -58.90
CA ILE A 752 30.96 26.79 -57.47
C ILE A 752 30.56 28.22 -57.08
N HIS A 753 29.51 28.36 -56.26
CA HIS A 753 28.95 29.67 -55.91
C HIS A 753 29.74 30.39 -54.81
N ASN A 754 30.32 29.66 -53.86
CA ASN A 754 31.05 30.19 -52.70
C ASN A 754 32.38 29.44 -52.52
N THR A 755 33.31 29.97 -51.72
CA THR A 755 34.59 29.30 -51.43
C THR A 755 34.37 27.95 -50.74
N LEU A 756 34.85 26.88 -51.38
CA LEU A 756 34.82 25.54 -50.80
C LEU A 756 35.95 25.38 -49.77
N PRO A 757 35.70 24.71 -48.63
CA PRO A 757 36.78 24.29 -47.74
C PRO A 757 37.68 23.28 -48.46
N LYS A 758 38.98 23.28 -48.16
CA LYS A 758 39.91 22.28 -48.72
C LYS A 758 39.55 20.86 -48.29
N HIS A 759 39.14 20.70 -47.03
CA HIS A 759 38.80 19.39 -46.48
C HIS A 759 37.47 19.40 -45.75
N VAL A 760 36.67 18.36 -45.93
CA VAL A 760 35.41 18.14 -45.20
C VAL A 760 35.37 16.76 -44.54
N ARG A 761 34.64 16.62 -43.43
CA ARG A 761 34.41 15.33 -42.79
C ARG A 761 33.08 14.74 -43.21
N ALA A 762 33.11 13.59 -43.89
CA ALA A 762 31.95 12.80 -44.24
C ALA A 762 32.35 11.41 -44.73
N ASP A 763 31.36 10.56 -45.00
CA ASP A 763 31.58 9.29 -45.68
C ASP A 763 31.68 9.55 -47.19
N GLU A 764 32.91 9.60 -47.72
CA GLU A 764 33.18 9.92 -49.14
C GLU A 764 32.41 9.00 -50.08
N LYS A 765 32.34 7.71 -49.75
CA LYS A 765 31.67 6.71 -50.57
C LYS A 765 30.17 6.97 -50.63
N ARG A 766 29.54 7.32 -49.50
CA ARG A 766 28.09 7.58 -49.45
C ARG A 766 27.70 8.92 -50.06
N VAL A 767 28.50 9.96 -49.84
CA VAL A 767 28.32 11.26 -50.53
C VAL A 767 28.49 11.06 -52.04
N GLY A 768 29.52 10.32 -52.46
CA GLY A 768 29.75 9.92 -53.85
C GLY A 768 28.55 9.16 -54.43
N GLN A 769 28.03 8.16 -53.73
CA GLN A 769 26.88 7.37 -54.18
C GLN A 769 25.64 8.24 -54.44
N ILE A 770 25.32 9.17 -53.53
CA ILE A 770 24.20 10.11 -53.72
C ILE A 770 24.41 10.95 -54.99
N LEU A 771 25.59 11.55 -55.15
CA LEU A 771 25.87 12.47 -56.26
C LEU A 771 26.02 11.75 -57.61
N ILE A 772 26.68 10.59 -57.64
CA ILE A 772 26.82 9.73 -58.84
C ILE A 772 25.45 9.28 -59.32
N ASN A 773 24.54 8.90 -58.41
CA ASN A 773 23.17 8.51 -58.79
C ASN A 773 22.39 9.67 -59.41
N LEU A 774 22.49 10.88 -58.83
CA LEU A 774 21.77 12.05 -59.33
C LEU A 774 22.35 12.59 -60.64
N LEU A 775 23.68 12.75 -60.73
CA LEU A 775 24.38 13.17 -61.94
C LEU A 775 24.24 12.15 -63.07
N GLY A 776 24.31 10.86 -62.73
CA GLY A 776 24.06 9.76 -63.66
C GLY A 776 22.64 9.81 -64.23
N ASN A 777 21.63 10.05 -63.40
CA ASN A 777 20.26 10.24 -63.88
C ASN A 777 20.12 11.48 -64.78
N ALA A 778 20.75 12.60 -64.42
CA ALA A 778 20.74 13.82 -65.25
C ALA A 778 21.33 13.56 -66.65
N VAL A 779 22.49 12.89 -66.75
CA VAL A 779 23.11 12.53 -68.04
C VAL A 779 22.29 11.48 -68.79
N LYS A 780 21.66 10.55 -68.07
CA LYS A 780 20.87 9.46 -68.64
C LYS A 780 19.59 9.96 -69.33
N PHE A 781 18.84 10.85 -68.65
CA PHE A 781 17.50 11.30 -69.07
C PHE A 781 17.47 12.64 -69.81
N THR A 782 18.64 13.27 -70.02
CA THR A 782 18.76 14.44 -70.90
C THR A 782 19.29 14.00 -72.27
N SER A 783 18.57 14.33 -73.34
CA SER A 783 18.95 13.98 -74.71
C SER A 783 19.70 15.11 -75.41
N HIS A 784 19.24 16.35 -75.25
CA HIS A 784 19.87 17.57 -75.77
C HIS A 784 19.72 18.69 -74.73
N GLY A 785 20.65 19.65 -74.70
CA GLY A 785 20.62 20.79 -73.77
C GLY A 785 21.82 20.85 -72.85
N GLU A 786 21.62 21.31 -71.62
CA GLU A 786 22.66 21.48 -70.61
C GLU A 786 22.35 20.75 -69.29
N ILE A 787 23.42 20.38 -68.58
CA ILE A 787 23.40 19.86 -67.21
C ILE A 787 24.26 20.79 -66.37
N LEU A 788 23.67 21.37 -65.32
CA LEU A 788 24.33 22.25 -64.37
C LEU A 788 24.54 21.51 -63.05
N PHE A 789 25.80 21.39 -62.63
CA PHE A 789 26.18 20.92 -61.30
C PHE A 789 26.62 22.11 -60.45
N GLY A 790 25.70 22.64 -59.65
CA GLY A 790 25.90 23.78 -58.77
C GLY A 790 26.29 23.35 -57.35
N ILE A 791 27.28 24.02 -56.76
CA ILE A 791 27.79 23.70 -55.42
C ILE A 791 27.90 24.97 -54.61
N SER A 792 27.35 24.95 -53.40
CA SER A 792 27.53 26.02 -52.41
C SER A 792 27.85 25.44 -51.05
N TYR A 793 28.67 26.14 -50.28
CA TYR A 793 29.07 25.74 -48.94
C TYR A 793 28.91 26.90 -47.96
N SER A 794 28.20 26.67 -46.86
CA SER A 794 27.99 27.66 -45.81
C SER A 794 27.82 26.99 -44.46
N CYS A 795 28.52 27.47 -43.43
CA CYS A 795 28.35 27.05 -42.02
C CYS A 795 28.37 25.52 -41.79
N GLY A 796 29.19 24.77 -42.53
CA GLY A 796 29.27 23.31 -42.39
C GLY A 796 28.28 22.53 -43.27
N VAL A 797 27.43 23.20 -44.06
CA VAL A 797 26.47 22.56 -44.95
C VAL A 797 26.90 22.76 -46.40
N ALA A 798 27.07 21.66 -47.12
CA ALA A 798 27.24 21.64 -48.57
C ALA A 798 25.88 21.43 -49.23
N THR A 799 25.54 22.32 -50.16
CA THR A 799 24.35 22.20 -51.00
C THR A 799 24.78 21.90 -52.43
N PHE A 800 24.34 20.74 -52.93
CA PHE A 800 24.55 20.27 -54.28
C PHE A 800 23.26 20.42 -55.07
N GLN A 801 23.31 21.12 -56.19
CA GLN A 801 22.18 21.31 -57.09
C GLN A 801 22.51 20.69 -58.44
N ILE A 802 21.76 19.68 -58.84
CA ILE A 802 21.88 19.02 -60.14
C ILE A 802 20.65 19.44 -60.95
N LYS A 803 20.85 20.32 -61.93
CA LYS A 803 19.79 20.77 -62.82
C LYS A 803 20.02 20.22 -64.22
N ASP A 804 18.99 19.58 -64.77
CA ASP A 804 18.97 19.06 -66.13
C ASP A 804 17.86 19.73 -66.96
N THR A 805 18.00 19.68 -68.28
CA THR A 805 17.02 20.18 -69.26
C THR A 805 16.32 19.02 -69.98
N GLY A 806 16.21 17.87 -69.31
CA GLY A 806 15.65 16.64 -69.85
C GLY A 806 14.12 16.62 -69.89
N LEU A 807 13.55 15.41 -69.89
CA LEU A 807 12.11 15.18 -70.06
C LEU A 807 11.23 15.80 -68.96
N GLY A 808 11.80 16.10 -67.79
CA GLY A 808 11.05 16.50 -66.60
C GLY A 808 10.19 15.36 -66.02
N ILE A 809 9.61 15.58 -64.86
CA ILE A 809 8.82 14.61 -64.08
C ILE A 809 7.45 15.23 -63.80
N ASP A 810 6.37 14.46 -64.00
CA ASP A 810 5.00 14.88 -63.71
C ASP A 810 4.81 15.09 -62.19
N ASP A 811 4.09 16.15 -61.80
CA ASP A 811 3.86 16.51 -60.39
C ASP A 811 3.26 15.35 -59.58
N LYS A 812 2.42 14.50 -60.18
CA LYS A 812 1.82 13.34 -59.49
C LYS A 812 2.83 12.23 -59.23
N GLN A 813 3.98 12.26 -59.89
CA GLN A 813 5.01 11.23 -59.78
C GLN A 813 6.17 11.66 -58.88
N LEU A 814 6.30 12.94 -58.52
CA LEU A 814 7.40 13.48 -57.70
C LEU A 814 7.53 12.81 -56.32
N GLU A 815 6.43 12.39 -55.68
CA GLU A 815 6.49 11.64 -54.42
C GLU A 815 6.84 10.15 -54.64
N ASN A 816 6.43 9.59 -55.78
CA ASN A 816 6.58 8.18 -56.09
C ASN A 816 8.00 7.82 -56.57
N ILE A 817 8.76 8.76 -57.13
CA ILE A 817 10.13 8.48 -57.63
C ILE A 817 11.10 8.02 -56.54
N PHE A 818 10.78 8.30 -55.28
CA PHE A 818 11.59 7.89 -54.14
C PHE A 818 11.14 6.54 -53.55
N GLN A 819 10.05 5.92 -54.03
CA GLN A 819 9.64 4.60 -53.56
C GLN A 819 10.49 3.48 -54.20
N PRO A 820 10.88 2.44 -53.44
CA PRO A 820 11.71 1.35 -53.94
C PRO A 820 11.09 0.68 -55.17
N PHE A 821 11.92 0.34 -56.16
CA PHE A 821 11.53 -0.38 -57.39
C PHE A 821 10.60 0.40 -58.34
N THR A 822 10.43 1.71 -58.14
CA THR A 822 9.58 2.55 -59.01
C THR A 822 10.36 3.03 -60.24
N GLN A 823 9.79 2.88 -61.44
CA GLN A 823 10.38 3.36 -62.69
C GLN A 823 9.37 4.16 -63.50
N LEU A 824 9.79 5.32 -64.02
CA LEU A 824 8.96 6.24 -64.79
C LEU A 824 9.36 6.25 -66.27
N ALA A 825 9.09 5.16 -67.02
CA ALA A 825 9.04 5.19 -68.49
C ALA A 825 8.37 3.92 -69.07
N GLN A 826 7.27 4.12 -69.80
CA GLN A 826 6.75 3.20 -70.82
C GLN A 826 7.31 3.66 -72.17
N GLU A 827 8.43 3.09 -72.60
CA GLU A 827 8.93 2.90 -73.98
C GLU A 827 10.45 2.67 -73.95
N SER A 828 10.91 1.78 -74.82
CA SER A 828 12.12 0.95 -74.70
C SER A 828 13.47 1.67 -74.72
N ILE A 829 14.40 1.19 -73.85
CA ILE A 829 15.84 0.86 -74.06
C ILE A 829 16.71 1.14 -72.83
N ILE A 830 16.25 1.90 -71.82
CA ILE A 830 17.13 2.34 -70.71
C ILE A 830 16.82 1.64 -69.37
N SER A 831 17.53 0.55 -69.08
CA SER A 831 17.40 -0.26 -67.85
C SER A 831 17.97 0.43 -66.59
N GLY A 832 17.37 0.17 -65.43
CA GLY A 832 17.84 0.53 -64.08
C GLY A 832 17.08 -0.30 -63.03
N SER A 833 17.50 -0.30 -61.76
CA SER A 833 16.85 -1.09 -60.69
C SER A 833 15.67 -0.40 -60.01
N GLY A 834 15.51 0.91 -60.20
CA GLY A 834 14.51 1.71 -59.46
C GLY A 834 14.85 1.92 -57.98
N LEU A 835 16.10 1.65 -57.55
CA LEU A 835 16.54 1.81 -56.16
C LEU A 835 17.37 3.07 -55.90
N GLY A 836 18.04 3.61 -56.93
CA GLY A 836 19.02 4.69 -56.75
C GLY A 836 18.47 5.95 -56.09
N LEU A 837 17.26 6.40 -56.46
CA LEU A 837 16.65 7.59 -55.84
C LEU A 837 16.17 7.32 -54.40
N THR A 838 15.60 6.14 -54.15
CA THR A 838 15.21 5.69 -52.80
C THR A 838 16.42 5.67 -51.87
N ILE A 839 17.53 5.07 -52.31
CA ILE A 839 18.77 5.00 -51.54
C ILE A 839 19.36 6.38 -51.32
N SER A 840 19.41 7.23 -52.35
CA SER A 840 19.89 8.61 -52.20
C SER A 840 19.06 9.39 -51.17
N LYS A 841 17.73 9.20 -51.13
CA LYS A 841 16.86 9.85 -50.13
C LYS A 841 17.13 9.34 -48.72
N VAL A 842 17.13 8.02 -48.54
CA VAL A 842 17.35 7.40 -47.23
C VAL A 842 18.75 7.72 -46.69
N LEU A 843 19.80 7.66 -47.52
CA LEU A 843 21.16 8.03 -47.11
C LEU A 843 21.24 9.51 -46.73
N THR A 844 20.62 10.40 -47.51
CA THR A 844 20.61 11.84 -47.22
C THR A 844 19.93 12.12 -45.87
N GLU A 845 18.78 11.49 -45.61
CA GLU A 845 18.05 11.64 -44.34
C GLU A 845 18.82 11.07 -43.14
N LEU A 846 19.44 9.90 -43.28
CA LEU A 846 20.28 9.29 -42.23
C LEU A 846 21.55 10.11 -41.95
N MET A 847 22.08 10.82 -42.95
CA MET A 847 23.18 11.78 -42.78
C MET A 847 22.71 13.13 -42.17
N GLY A 848 21.43 13.25 -41.80
CA GLY A 848 20.84 14.48 -41.24
C GLY A 848 20.65 15.60 -42.27
N GLY A 849 20.63 15.24 -43.56
CA GLY A 849 20.46 16.15 -44.68
C GLY A 849 19.06 16.14 -45.28
N GLU A 850 18.89 16.87 -46.38
CA GLU A 850 17.62 16.99 -47.12
C GLU A 850 17.85 16.77 -48.61
N LEU A 851 17.06 15.89 -49.25
CA LEU A 851 17.00 15.70 -50.70
C LEU A 851 15.63 16.15 -51.21
N SER A 852 15.60 17.17 -52.06
CA SER A 852 14.39 17.71 -52.67
C SER A 852 14.50 17.77 -54.21
N VAL A 853 13.35 17.78 -54.88
CA VAL A 853 13.26 17.83 -56.34
C VAL A 853 12.19 18.83 -56.75
N CYS A 854 12.52 19.65 -57.76
CA CYS A 854 11.56 20.48 -58.48
C CYS A 854 11.67 20.11 -59.96
N SER A 855 10.58 19.76 -60.62
CA SER A 855 10.60 19.36 -62.03
C SER A 855 9.34 19.81 -62.75
N ARG A 856 9.43 20.01 -64.07
CA ARG A 856 8.29 20.26 -64.95
C ARG A 856 8.49 19.48 -66.24
N VAL A 857 7.44 18.77 -66.68
CA VAL A 857 7.47 17.98 -67.92
C VAL A 857 7.85 18.86 -69.10
N GLY A 858 8.89 18.48 -69.84
CA GLY A 858 9.44 19.18 -71.00
C GLY A 858 10.42 20.33 -70.70
N GLU A 859 10.54 20.77 -69.45
CA GLU A 859 11.48 21.84 -69.04
C GLU A 859 12.73 21.30 -68.31
N GLY A 860 12.67 20.07 -67.78
CA GLY A 860 13.75 19.40 -67.05
C GLY A 860 13.53 19.34 -65.53
N SER A 861 14.52 18.80 -64.80
CA SER A 861 14.45 18.60 -63.35
C SER A 861 15.59 19.29 -62.60
N THR A 862 15.36 19.64 -61.34
CA THR A 862 16.38 20.15 -60.42
C THR A 862 16.33 19.37 -59.11
N PHE A 863 17.36 18.57 -58.87
CA PHE A 863 17.57 17.88 -57.59
C PHE A 863 18.49 18.70 -56.70
N THR A 864 18.08 18.93 -55.45
CA THR A 864 18.86 19.67 -54.45
C THR A 864 19.14 18.78 -53.26
N VAL A 865 20.42 18.56 -52.96
CA VAL A 865 20.89 17.80 -51.80
C VAL A 865 21.59 18.75 -50.83
N LYS A 866 21.18 18.76 -49.56
CA LYS A 866 21.86 19.48 -48.48
C LYS A 866 22.44 18.47 -47.50
N LEU A 867 23.76 18.50 -47.32
CA LEU A 867 24.46 17.60 -46.40
C LEU A 867 25.34 18.41 -45.44
N TYR A 868 25.36 18.00 -44.17
CA TYR A 868 26.30 18.57 -43.21
C TYR A 868 27.69 17.93 -43.41
N LEU A 869 28.60 18.66 -44.06
CA LEU A 869 29.98 18.26 -44.33
C LEU A 869 30.90 19.20 -43.52
N ALA A 870 31.27 18.82 -42.30
CA ALA A 870 32.02 19.73 -41.42
C ALA A 870 33.43 20.04 -41.96
N ASN A 871 33.84 21.32 -41.98
CA ASN A 871 35.18 21.73 -42.39
C ASN A 871 36.25 21.09 -41.48
N ALA A 872 37.21 20.38 -42.07
CA ALA A 872 38.25 19.66 -41.35
C ALA A 872 39.56 20.44 -41.17
N GLY A 873 39.69 21.66 -41.72
CA GLY A 873 40.92 22.48 -41.68
C GLY A 873 42.02 22.03 -42.66
N ASP A 874 43.23 22.61 -42.54
CA ASP A 874 44.42 22.17 -43.29
C ASP A 874 44.94 20.84 -42.69
N ALA A 875 44.28 19.73 -43.00
CA ALA A 875 44.80 18.39 -42.78
C ALA A 875 45.90 18.09 -43.83
N GLN A 876 46.92 17.30 -43.44
CA GLN A 876 48.04 16.92 -44.30
C GLN A 876 47.55 16.27 -45.60
N GLU A 877 48.09 16.72 -46.74
CA GLU A 877 47.80 16.15 -48.05
C GLU A 877 48.05 14.63 -48.06
N PRO A 878 47.11 13.81 -48.54
CA PRO A 878 47.36 12.40 -48.78
C PRO A 878 48.44 12.26 -49.87
N ILE A 879 49.54 11.58 -49.55
CA ILE A 879 50.67 11.35 -50.44
C ILE A 879 50.18 10.63 -51.71
N ARG A 880 50.31 11.28 -52.88
CA ARG A 880 50.07 10.66 -54.20
C ARG A 880 50.89 9.38 -54.33
N GLN A 881 50.23 8.23 -54.41
CA GLN A 881 50.89 6.94 -54.63
C GLN A 881 51.38 6.85 -56.08
N GLN A 882 52.71 6.90 -56.26
CA GLN A 882 53.38 6.60 -57.54
C GLN A 882 53.28 5.09 -57.83
N ALA A 883 53.23 4.70 -59.10
CA ALA A 883 53.15 3.29 -59.50
C ALA A 883 54.41 2.52 -59.06
N ILE A 884 54.23 1.51 -58.22
CA ILE A 884 55.29 0.65 -57.67
C ILE A 884 55.71 -0.36 -58.73
N THR A 885 57.01 -0.47 -59.00
CA THR A 885 57.56 -1.44 -59.98
C THR A 885 58.27 -2.64 -59.36
N GLY A 886 58.54 -2.59 -58.05
CA GLY A 886 59.24 -3.63 -57.29
C GLY A 886 59.64 -3.10 -55.91
N TYR A 887 60.47 -3.84 -55.16
CA TYR A 887 61.02 -3.41 -53.87
C TYR A 887 62.53 -3.70 -53.76
N THR A 888 63.22 -2.95 -52.92
CA THR A 888 64.65 -3.17 -52.61
C THR A 888 64.83 -4.09 -51.41
N GLY A 889 65.71 -5.08 -51.50
CA GLY A 889 66.07 -5.95 -50.36
C GLY A 889 66.13 -7.43 -50.74
N ALA A 890 66.19 -8.30 -49.73
CA ALA A 890 66.08 -9.74 -49.92
C ALA A 890 64.67 -10.14 -50.36
N LYS A 891 64.56 -11.15 -51.22
CA LYS A 891 63.29 -11.66 -51.73
C LYS A 891 62.41 -12.15 -50.59
N ARG A 892 61.16 -11.66 -50.51
CA ARG A 892 60.20 -12.01 -49.46
C ARG A 892 59.26 -13.14 -49.89
N ALA A 893 59.05 -14.10 -49.01
CA ALA A 893 58.15 -15.23 -49.18
C ALA A 893 56.81 -14.96 -48.48
N LEU A 894 55.70 -15.06 -49.21
CA LEU A 894 54.34 -14.87 -48.69
C LEU A 894 53.55 -16.16 -48.83
N LEU A 895 52.74 -16.49 -47.83
CA LEU A 895 51.81 -17.62 -47.88
C LEU A 895 50.37 -17.10 -47.98
N CYS A 896 49.68 -17.44 -49.05
CA CYS A 896 48.25 -17.17 -49.23
C CYS A 896 47.42 -18.41 -48.84
N VAL A 897 46.63 -18.28 -47.77
CA VAL A 897 45.73 -19.31 -47.24
C VAL A 897 44.29 -18.88 -47.50
N ASP A 898 43.65 -19.48 -48.49
CA ASP A 898 42.28 -19.18 -48.91
C ASP A 898 41.72 -20.45 -49.54
N ASP A 899 40.48 -20.85 -49.28
CA ASP A 899 39.91 -22.09 -49.86
C ASP A 899 39.64 -21.93 -51.36
N GLN A 900 39.42 -20.70 -51.83
CA GLN A 900 39.08 -20.40 -53.22
C GLN A 900 40.32 -20.22 -54.09
N ILE A 901 40.45 -21.09 -55.09
CA ILE A 901 41.60 -21.08 -56.01
C ILE A 901 41.73 -19.75 -56.77
N ASP A 902 40.60 -19.13 -57.11
CA ASP A 902 40.55 -17.86 -57.85
C ASP A 902 41.19 -16.71 -57.06
N HIS A 903 40.96 -16.65 -55.75
CA HIS A 903 41.56 -15.63 -54.88
C HIS A 903 43.07 -15.82 -54.75
N ARG A 904 43.52 -17.08 -54.60
CA ARG A 904 44.95 -17.39 -54.54
C ARG A 904 45.66 -17.00 -55.85
N GLN A 905 45.05 -17.31 -56.99
CA GLN A 905 45.56 -16.92 -58.31
C GLN A 905 45.63 -15.40 -58.49
N LEU A 906 44.62 -14.64 -58.03
CA LEU A 906 44.63 -13.18 -58.10
C LEU A 906 45.80 -12.59 -57.29
N ILE A 907 46.00 -13.06 -56.06
CA ILE A 907 47.09 -12.59 -55.19
C ILE A 907 48.45 -12.92 -55.82
N ARG A 908 48.62 -14.12 -56.37
CA ARG A 908 49.82 -14.50 -57.11
C ARG A 908 50.06 -13.58 -58.31
N ALA A 909 49.04 -13.37 -59.15
CA ALA A 909 49.15 -12.54 -60.36
C ALA A 909 49.51 -11.07 -60.06
N VAL A 910 49.13 -10.54 -58.88
CA VAL A 910 49.43 -9.17 -58.47
C VAL A 910 50.82 -9.04 -57.84
N LEU A 911 51.25 -10.01 -57.03
CA LEU A 911 52.47 -9.88 -56.22
C LEU A 911 53.71 -10.52 -56.87
N GLU A 912 53.55 -11.57 -57.67
CA GLU A 912 54.67 -12.25 -58.34
C GLU A 912 55.44 -11.33 -59.32
N PRO A 913 54.78 -10.44 -60.11
CA PRO A 913 55.49 -9.47 -60.96
C PRO A 913 56.33 -8.44 -60.19
N LEU A 914 56.07 -8.24 -58.89
CA LEU A 914 56.83 -7.36 -58.00
C LEU A 914 58.00 -8.08 -57.31
N ASP A 915 58.31 -9.31 -57.74
CA ASP A 915 59.38 -10.18 -57.24
C ASP A 915 59.15 -10.76 -55.82
N PHE A 916 57.89 -11.00 -55.43
CA PHE A 916 57.56 -11.80 -54.23
C PHE A 916 57.55 -13.30 -54.55
N ALA A 917 57.97 -14.15 -53.60
CA ALA A 917 57.76 -15.60 -53.69
C ALA A 917 56.41 -15.97 -53.05
N ILE A 918 55.44 -16.46 -53.83
CA ILE A 918 54.08 -16.74 -53.34
C ILE A 918 53.83 -18.24 -53.21
N TYR A 919 53.63 -18.69 -51.97
CA TYR A 919 53.18 -20.04 -51.63
C TYR A 919 51.67 -20.03 -51.37
N GLU A 920 50.99 -21.13 -51.68
CA GLU A 920 49.54 -21.25 -51.58
C GLU A 920 49.14 -22.41 -50.67
N ALA A 921 48.09 -22.21 -49.90
CA ALA A 921 47.43 -23.24 -49.12
C ALA A 921 45.91 -23.06 -49.19
N ASP A 922 45.18 -24.17 -49.22
CA ASP A 922 43.71 -24.24 -49.28
C ASP A 922 43.06 -24.66 -47.96
N SER A 923 43.86 -25.08 -46.98
CA SER A 923 43.40 -25.60 -45.69
C SER A 923 44.46 -25.40 -44.60
N LEU A 924 44.08 -25.62 -43.34
CA LEU A 924 45.03 -25.60 -42.22
C LEU A 924 46.17 -26.61 -42.41
N GLN A 925 45.87 -27.79 -42.93
CA GLN A 925 46.86 -28.86 -43.10
C GLN A 925 47.93 -28.50 -44.15
N THR A 926 47.51 -27.97 -45.31
CA THR A 926 48.43 -27.51 -46.35
C THR A 926 49.19 -26.26 -45.90
N CYS A 927 48.55 -25.36 -45.14
CA CYS A 927 49.20 -24.21 -44.51
C CYS A 927 50.36 -24.63 -43.59
N LEU A 928 50.11 -25.59 -42.69
CA LEU A 928 51.15 -26.12 -41.79
C LEU A 928 52.27 -26.85 -42.55
N GLN A 929 51.94 -27.62 -43.59
CA GLN A 929 52.95 -28.27 -44.43
C GLN A 929 53.88 -27.24 -45.09
N VAL A 930 53.33 -26.19 -45.70
CA VAL A 930 54.14 -25.13 -46.32
C VAL A 930 55.02 -24.42 -45.29
N LEU A 931 54.49 -24.11 -44.11
CA LEU A 931 55.26 -23.49 -43.03
C LEU A 931 56.39 -24.37 -42.47
N THR A 932 56.28 -25.69 -42.58
CA THR A 932 57.39 -26.60 -42.21
C THR A 932 58.46 -26.74 -43.30
N GLN A 933 58.11 -26.51 -44.56
CA GLN A 933 59.00 -26.71 -45.71
C GLN A 933 59.69 -25.43 -46.17
N HIS A 934 59.07 -24.27 -45.92
CA HIS A 934 59.53 -22.96 -46.40
C HIS A 934 59.50 -21.92 -45.28
N GLU A 935 60.53 -21.06 -45.23
CA GLU A 935 60.52 -19.88 -44.37
C GLU A 935 59.63 -18.81 -45.02
N ILE A 936 58.45 -18.60 -44.46
CA ILE A 936 57.49 -17.59 -44.88
C ILE A 936 57.72 -16.31 -44.07
N ASP A 937 57.73 -15.15 -44.71
CA ASP A 937 57.85 -13.83 -44.07
C ASP A 937 56.50 -13.27 -43.60
N LEU A 938 55.39 -13.52 -44.32
CA LEU A 938 54.04 -13.03 -43.98
C LEU A 938 52.94 -13.94 -44.54
N LEU A 939 51.82 -14.04 -43.80
CA LEU A 939 50.65 -14.82 -44.21
C LEU A 939 49.47 -13.92 -44.57
N LEU A 940 48.82 -14.21 -45.70
CA LEU A 940 47.51 -13.70 -46.09
C LEU A 940 46.48 -14.80 -45.81
N LEU A 941 45.52 -14.56 -44.91
CA LEU A 941 44.62 -15.61 -44.40
C LEU A 941 43.15 -15.24 -44.55
N ASP A 942 42.37 -16.07 -45.24
CA ASP A 942 40.90 -15.96 -45.26
C ASP A 942 40.28 -16.44 -43.94
N LEU A 943 39.28 -15.71 -43.43
CA LEU A 943 38.50 -16.13 -42.26
C LEU A 943 37.43 -17.15 -42.62
N SER A 944 36.77 -16.97 -43.77
CA SER A 944 35.54 -17.69 -44.09
C SER A 944 35.81 -18.97 -44.88
N MET A 945 36.59 -19.89 -44.29
CA MET A 945 36.89 -21.19 -44.90
C MET A 945 35.98 -22.31 -44.34
N PRO A 946 35.52 -23.28 -45.17
CA PRO A 946 34.49 -24.25 -44.78
C PRO A 946 34.90 -25.24 -43.69
N GLU A 947 36.15 -25.70 -43.68
CA GLU A 947 36.60 -26.79 -42.78
C GLU A 947 37.20 -26.28 -41.47
N THR A 948 37.97 -25.19 -41.53
CA THR A 948 38.61 -24.60 -40.36
C THR A 948 38.56 -23.09 -40.51
N ASP A 949 37.85 -22.44 -39.59
CA ASP A 949 37.72 -20.99 -39.53
C ASP A 949 39.12 -20.35 -39.41
N GLY A 950 39.38 -19.30 -40.20
CA GLY A 950 40.68 -18.61 -40.17
C GLY A 950 41.03 -18.06 -38.78
N PHE A 951 40.06 -17.77 -37.91
CA PHE A 951 40.37 -17.44 -36.51
C PHE A 951 41.05 -18.59 -35.78
N GLN A 952 40.61 -19.84 -36.02
CA GLN A 952 41.20 -21.02 -35.41
C GLN A 952 42.60 -21.28 -35.97
N ILE A 953 42.82 -21.04 -37.26
CA ILE A 953 44.15 -21.14 -37.88
C ILE A 953 45.11 -20.13 -37.26
N ALA A 954 44.70 -18.85 -37.15
CA ALA A 954 45.52 -17.82 -36.54
C ALA A 954 45.87 -18.14 -35.07
N GLN A 955 44.89 -18.59 -34.28
CA GLN A 955 45.12 -19.02 -32.90
C GLN A 955 46.07 -20.22 -32.83
N HIS A 956 45.88 -21.21 -33.71
CA HIS A 956 46.74 -22.39 -33.78
C HIS A 956 48.19 -22.02 -34.11
N LEU A 957 48.40 -21.15 -35.11
CA LEU A 957 49.74 -20.67 -35.50
C LEU A 957 50.44 -19.89 -34.38
N ARG A 958 49.69 -19.10 -33.60
CA ARG A 958 50.26 -18.39 -32.45
C ARG A 958 50.56 -19.32 -31.28
N GLN A 959 49.73 -20.34 -31.04
CA GLN A 959 49.98 -21.37 -30.02
C GLN A 959 51.21 -22.24 -30.36
N THR A 960 51.47 -22.50 -31.64
CA THR A 960 52.68 -23.21 -32.10
C THR A 960 53.90 -22.29 -32.30
N ASN A 961 53.83 -21.04 -31.81
CA ASN A 961 54.92 -20.06 -31.75
C ASN A 961 55.42 -19.52 -33.11
N HIS A 962 54.59 -19.57 -34.16
CA HIS A 962 54.85 -18.84 -35.40
C HIS A 962 54.61 -17.33 -35.18
N ARG A 963 55.60 -16.50 -35.51
CA ARG A 963 55.61 -15.06 -35.20
C ARG A 963 55.44 -14.14 -36.39
N GLN A 964 55.34 -14.71 -37.58
CA GLN A 964 55.21 -13.90 -38.80
C GLN A 964 53.90 -13.11 -38.80
N PRO A 965 53.86 -11.92 -39.40
CA PRO A 965 52.64 -11.14 -39.51
C PRO A 965 51.56 -11.93 -40.25
N ILE A 966 50.35 -11.90 -39.71
CA ILE A 966 49.16 -12.47 -40.36
C ILE A 966 48.25 -11.30 -40.73
N ILE A 967 48.04 -11.09 -42.02
CA ILE A 967 47.04 -10.16 -42.55
C ILE A 967 45.81 -10.96 -42.94
N VAL A 968 44.67 -10.61 -42.36
CA VAL A 968 43.41 -11.29 -42.58
C VAL A 968 42.68 -10.73 -43.79
N LEU A 969 42.08 -11.59 -44.61
CA LEU A 969 41.18 -11.24 -45.70
C LEU A 969 39.75 -11.61 -45.29
N SER A 970 38.79 -10.67 -45.22
CA SER A 970 37.39 -10.98 -44.87
C SER A 970 36.38 -10.34 -45.81
N ALA A 971 35.24 -11.03 -46.00
CA ALA A 971 34.09 -10.54 -46.74
C ALA A 971 33.21 -9.56 -45.94
N ASN A 972 33.40 -9.44 -44.62
CA ASN A 972 32.70 -8.48 -43.75
C ASN A 972 33.71 -7.60 -43.00
N ALA A 973 33.55 -6.28 -43.13
CA ALA A 973 34.47 -5.29 -42.53
C ALA A 973 33.90 -4.66 -41.25
N TYR A 974 33.12 -5.39 -40.45
CA TYR A 974 32.56 -4.86 -39.21
C TYR A 974 33.65 -4.61 -38.15
N ALA A 975 33.49 -3.54 -37.35
CA ALA A 975 34.42 -3.20 -36.28
C ALA A 975 34.61 -4.36 -35.26
N THR A 976 33.57 -5.16 -35.03
CA THR A 976 33.60 -6.34 -34.15
C THR A 976 34.44 -7.49 -34.70
N GLU A 977 34.41 -7.77 -36.02
CA GLU A 977 35.26 -8.80 -36.64
C GLU A 977 36.74 -8.39 -36.61
N ARG A 978 37.04 -7.10 -36.81
CA ARG A 978 38.40 -6.57 -36.68
C ARG A 978 38.98 -6.76 -35.29
N VAL A 979 38.18 -6.49 -34.25
CA VAL A 979 38.57 -6.72 -32.85
C VAL A 979 38.80 -8.21 -32.58
N ASN A 980 37.93 -9.08 -33.08
CA ASN A 980 38.07 -10.53 -32.91
C ASN A 980 39.31 -11.09 -33.64
N ALA A 981 39.67 -10.54 -34.81
CA ALA A 981 40.86 -10.93 -35.56
C ALA A 981 42.15 -10.56 -34.83
N ILE A 982 42.23 -9.34 -34.31
CA ILE A 982 43.37 -8.91 -33.50
C ILE A 982 43.48 -9.75 -32.22
N ASN A 983 42.36 -10.00 -31.53
CA ASN A 983 42.32 -10.85 -30.33
C ASN A 983 42.73 -12.30 -30.61
N SER A 984 42.53 -12.79 -31.83
CA SER A 984 42.93 -14.13 -32.26
C SER A 984 44.40 -14.21 -32.69
N GLY A 985 45.13 -13.09 -32.64
CA GLY A 985 46.57 -13.02 -32.88
C GLY A 985 46.98 -12.53 -34.28
N CYS A 986 46.04 -12.03 -35.08
CA CYS A 986 46.32 -11.42 -36.37
C CYS A 986 46.85 -9.98 -36.24
N ASN A 987 47.66 -9.54 -37.21
CA ASN A 987 48.36 -8.26 -37.16
C ASN A 987 47.62 -7.15 -37.90
N ASP A 988 46.88 -7.50 -38.95
CA ASP A 988 46.11 -6.53 -39.72
C ASP A 988 44.96 -7.20 -40.49
N PHE A 989 44.17 -6.37 -41.16
CA PHE A 989 42.96 -6.79 -41.85
C PHE A 989 42.81 -6.06 -43.19
N LEU A 990 42.30 -6.77 -44.20
CA LEU A 990 41.92 -6.29 -45.52
C LEU A 990 40.52 -6.80 -45.87
N ALA A 991 39.65 -5.91 -46.34
CA ALA A 991 38.32 -6.27 -46.81
C ALA A 991 38.37 -6.85 -48.23
N LYS A 992 37.50 -7.83 -48.52
CA LYS A 992 37.20 -8.32 -49.87
C LYS A 992 36.02 -7.51 -50.45
N PRO A 993 36.07 -7.00 -51.69
CA PRO A 993 37.07 -7.27 -52.72
C PRO A 993 38.43 -6.57 -52.46
N LEU A 994 39.52 -7.29 -52.76
CA LEU A 994 40.89 -6.90 -52.43
C LEU A 994 41.31 -5.63 -53.18
N HIS A 995 41.56 -4.55 -52.45
CA HIS A 995 42.10 -3.32 -53.04
C HIS A 995 43.63 -3.37 -53.10
N VAL A 996 44.19 -3.55 -54.30
CA VAL A 996 45.63 -3.78 -54.51
C VAL A 996 46.53 -2.72 -53.86
N PRO A 997 46.26 -1.40 -53.98
CA PRO A 997 47.07 -0.38 -53.30
C PRO A 997 47.07 -0.51 -51.77
N GLU A 998 45.95 -0.94 -51.19
CA GLU A 998 45.84 -1.14 -49.73
C GLU A 998 46.66 -2.35 -49.31
N LEU A 999 46.58 -3.47 -50.04
CA LEU A 999 47.44 -4.64 -49.85
C LEU A 999 48.93 -4.27 -49.89
N LEU A 1000 49.38 -3.52 -50.90
CA LEU A 1000 50.78 -3.10 -51.01
C LEU A 1000 51.18 -2.19 -49.85
N SER A 1001 50.31 -1.29 -49.40
CA SER A 1001 50.60 -0.43 -48.23
C SER A 1001 50.81 -1.25 -46.96
N LYS A 1002 50.03 -2.32 -46.77
CA LYS A 1002 50.13 -3.22 -45.62
C LYS A 1002 51.36 -4.10 -45.70
N LEU A 1003 51.69 -4.63 -46.88
CA LEU A 1003 52.94 -5.36 -47.08
C LEU A 1003 54.16 -4.48 -46.78
N LYS A 1004 54.14 -3.21 -47.21
CA LYS A 1004 55.19 -2.24 -46.87
C LYS A 1004 55.39 -2.10 -45.36
N LEU A 1005 54.28 -1.95 -44.63
CA LEU A 1005 54.27 -1.74 -43.18
C LEU A 1005 54.78 -2.98 -42.43
N HIS A 1006 54.29 -4.17 -42.78
CA HIS A 1006 54.56 -5.39 -42.02
C HIS A 1006 55.87 -6.10 -42.42
N LEU A 1007 56.42 -5.80 -43.60
CA LEU A 1007 57.70 -6.36 -44.08
C LEU A 1007 58.83 -5.33 -44.15
N ASP A 1008 58.56 -4.08 -43.75
CA ASP A 1008 59.49 -2.94 -43.77
C ASP A 1008 60.15 -2.74 -45.15
N LEU A 1009 59.31 -2.64 -46.19
CA LEU A 1009 59.78 -2.58 -47.59
C LEU A 1009 60.02 -1.15 -48.08
N THR A 1010 61.06 -0.97 -48.88
CA THR A 1010 61.28 0.23 -49.70
C THR A 1010 60.87 -0.05 -51.14
N TRP A 1011 59.76 0.54 -51.59
CA TRP A 1011 59.26 0.41 -52.96
C TRP A 1011 60.17 1.14 -53.96
N THR A 1012 60.37 0.55 -55.13
CA THR A 1012 60.99 1.20 -56.29
C THR A 1012 59.92 1.81 -57.19
N TYR A 1013 60.23 2.98 -57.75
CA TYR A 1013 59.36 3.74 -58.63
C TYR A 1013 60.08 4.00 -59.96
N PRO A 1014 59.36 4.20 -61.08
CA PRO A 1014 59.98 4.55 -62.35
C PRO A 1014 60.69 5.91 -62.29
N GLU A 1015 61.95 5.99 -62.73
CA GLU A 1015 62.70 7.24 -62.84
C GLU A 1015 62.13 8.14 -63.95
N HIS A 1016 61.32 9.17 -63.60
CA HIS A 1016 61.40 10.53 -64.16
C HIS A 1016 60.32 11.51 -63.63
N ALA A 1017 60.79 12.77 -63.42
CA ALA A 1017 60.10 14.07 -63.39
C ALA A 1017 59.86 14.77 -62.03
N VAL A 1018 60.97 15.18 -61.40
CA VAL A 1018 61.02 16.35 -60.51
C VAL A 1018 60.92 17.63 -61.35
N LYS A 1019 60.01 18.56 -61.01
CA LYS A 1019 60.09 19.98 -61.42
C LYS A 1019 60.00 20.88 -60.18
N THR A 1020 60.96 21.79 -60.14
CA THR A 1020 61.41 22.71 -59.11
C THR A 1020 60.37 23.75 -58.67
N THR A 1021 60.26 24.05 -57.37
CA THR A 1021 59.57 25.24 -56.86
C THR A 1021 60.51 26.07 -55.98
N GLN A 1022 60.63 27.35 -56.32
CA GLN A 1022 61.53 28.36 -55.75
C GLN A 1022 61.07 28.89 -54.38
N LYS A 1023 62.04 29.28 -53.54
CA LYS A 1023 61.89 30.03 -52.27
C LYS A 1023 61.59 31.52 -52.53
N ILE A 1024 60.84 32.17 -51.63
CA ILE A 1024 60.73 33.64 -51.50
C ILE A 1024 61.02 34.04 -50.04
N ASP A 1025 61.79 35.13 -49.89
CA ASP A 1025 62.41 35.70 -48.69
C ASP A 1025 61.51 36.48 -47.73
N GLN A 1026 62.01 36.68 -46.50
CA GLN A 1026 61.48 37.47 -45.38
C GLN A 1026 61.85 38.97 -45.45
N ALA A 1027 60.98 39.88 -44.97
CA ALA A 1027 61.30 41.30 -44.75
C ALA A 1027 60.81 41.82 -43.37
N GLN A 1028 61.57 42.76 -42.80
CA GLN A 1028 61.60 43.30 -41.43
C GLN A 1028 60.34 44.09 -40.98
N VAL A 1029 60.01 44.07 -39.67
CA VAL A 1029 58.88 44.80 -39.05
C VAL A 1029 59.39 45.91 -38.11
N LEU A 1030 58.88 47.15 -38.27
CA LEU A 1030 59.15 48.33 -37.42
C LEU A 1030 58.08 48.43 -36.29
N LEU A 1031 58.48 48.81 -35.07
CA LEU A 1031 57.62 48.82 -33.86
C LEU A 1031 56.78 50.12 -33.73
N LEU A 1032 55.51 50.00 -33.32
CA LEU A 1032 54.58 51.11 -33.05
C LEU A 1032 54.67 51.58 -31.58
N PRO A 1033 54.42 52.87 -31.26
CA PRO A 1033 54.36 53.36 -29.88
C PRO A 1033 53.30 52.65 -29.02
N GLU A 1034 53.59 52.42 -27.75
CA GLU A 1034 52.81 51.53 -26.88
C GLU A 1034 51.40 52.06 -26.58
N ASP A 1035 51.23 53.38 -26.53
CA ASP A 1035 49.95 54.05 -26.28
C ASP A 1035 48.92 53.73 -27.39
N ILE A 1036 49.40 53.68 -28.64
CA ILE A 1036 48.60 53.34 -29.82
C ILE A 1036 48.23 51.84 -29.82
N LEU A 1037 49.16 50.98 -29.38
CA LEU A 1037 48.93 49.55 -29.26
C LEU A 1037 47.89 49.24 -28.18
N GLN A 1038 47.88 49.97 -27.06
CA GLN A 1038 46.89 49.78 -26.00
C GLN A 1038 45.48 50.14 -26.44
N GLU A 1039 45.27 51.31 -27.06
CA GLU A 1039 43.93 51.69 -27.53
C GLU A 1039 43.46 50.81 -28.70
N SER A 1040 44.35 50.44 -29.62
CA SER A 1040 44.03 49.48 -30.67
C SER A 1040 43.62 48.10 -30.10
N ASN A 1041 44.29 47.64 -29.02
CA ASN A 1041 43.91 46.40 -28.32
C ASN A 1041 42.57 46.53 -27.61
N ARG A 1042 42.20 47.72 -27.14
CA ARG A 1042 40.90 47.98 -26.51
C ARG A 1042 39.77 47.71 -27.49
N PHE A 1043 39.84 48.25 -28.71
CA PHE A 1043 38.85 47.99 -29.75
C PHE A 1043 38.74 46.49 -30.11
N ILE A 1044 39.88 45.79 -30.19
CA ILE A 1044 39.91 44.34 -30.48
C ILE A 1044 39.32 43.51 -29.34
N ARG A 1045 39.52 43.90 -28.08
CA ARG A 1045 38.95 43.20 -26.92
C ARG A 1045 37.44 43.30 -26.86
N ILE A 1046 36.89 44.48 -27.15
CA ILE A 1046 35.43 44.70 -27.17
C ILE A 1046 34.78 44.29 -28.50
N GLY A 1047 35.58 43.89 -29.50
CA GLY A 1047 35.10 43.40 -30.79
C GLY A 1047 34.68 44.48 -31.78
N ASP A 1048 35.00 45.76 -31.52
CA ASP A 1048 34.64 46.88 -32.38
C ASP A 1048 35.70 47.11 -33.48
N LEU A 1049 35.65 46.29 -34.53
CA LEU A 1049 36.56 46.35 -35.67
C LEU A 1049 36.30 47.56 -36.59
N ILE A 1050 35.07 48.09 -36.59
CA ILE A 1050 34.72 49.29 -37.36
C ILE A 1050 35.33 50.53 -36.69
N GLY A 1051 35.22 50.63 -35.37
CA GLY A 1051 35.91 51.64 -34.56
C GLY A 1051 37.43 51.55 -34.70
N LEU A 1052 37.99 50.33 -34.65
CA LEU A 1052 39.43 50.09 -34.86
C LEU A 1052 39.90 50.60 -36.23
N ASN A 1053 39.18 50.27 -37.31
CA ASN A 1053 39.58 50.71 -38.66
C ASN A 1053 39.54 52.24 -38.82
N ARG A 1054 38.58 52.91 -38.16
CA ARG A 1054 38.52 54.37 -38.15
C ARG A 1054 39.72 54.97 -37.40
N TYR A 1055 40.01 54.45 -36.21
CA TYR A 1055 41.14 54.90 -35.39
C TYR A 1055 42.50 54.68 -36.10
N LEU A 1056 42.70 53.50 -36.71
CA LEU A 1056 43.90 53.21 -37.49
C LEU A 1056 44.06 54.13 -38.71
N LYS A 1057 42.95 54.55 -39.34
CA LYS A 1057 43.00 55.47 -40.49
C LYS A 1057 43.41 56.89 -40.08
N GLU A 1058 42.98 57.33 -38.90
CA GLU A 1058 43.40 58.61 -38.32
C GLU A 1058 44.88 58.59 -37.91
N LEU A 1059 45.35 57.46 -37.37
CA LEU A 1059 46.76 57.28 -37.01
C LEU A 1059 47.69 57.20 -38.23
N GLU A 1060 47.24 56.61 -39.33
CA GLU A 1060 47.99 56.60 -40.60
C GLU A 1060 48.29 58.03 -41.09
N GLN A 1061 47.38 58.97 -40.85
CA GLN A 1061 47.56 60.38 -41.21
C GLN A 1061 48.46 61.14 -40.23
N LEU A 1062 48.43 60.80 -38.95
CA LEU A 1062 49.22 61.47 -37.90
C LEU A 1062 50.66 60.95 -37.79
N PHE A 1063 50.91 59.67 -38.10
CA PHE A 1063 52.22 59.02 -38.02
C PHE A 1063 52.55 58.26 -39.31
N PRO A 1064 52.89 58.97 -40.41
CA PRO A 1064 53.09 58.35 -41.73
C PRO A 1064 54.24 57.34 -41.77
N GLU A 1065 55.21 57.47 -40.86
CA GLU A 1065 56.35 56.56 -40.73
C GLU A 1065 55.97 55.13 -40.30
N HIS A 1066 54.78 54.94 -39.74
CA HIS A 1066 54.25 53.62 -39.37
C HIS A 1066 53.15 53.09 -40.30
N ALA A 1067 52.90 53.77 -41.43
CA ALA A 1067 51.78 53.47 -42.34
C ALA A 1067 51.74 52.02 -42.82
N ALA A 1068 52.90 51.39 -43.09
CA ALA A 1068 52.94 50.01 -43.58
C ALA A 1068 52.37 48.99 -42.58
N VAL A 1069 52.68 49.15 -41.28
CA VAL A 1069 52.17 48.26 -40.22
C VAL A 1069 50.70 48.58 -39.92
N ILE A 1070 50.33 49.88 -39.96
CA ILE A 1070 48.93 50.33 -39.78
C ILE A 1070 48.02 49.78 -40.90
N GLN A 1071 48.47 49.79 -42.16
CA GLN A 1071 47.74 49.19 -43.28
C GLN A 1071 47.61 47.67 -43.15
N GLN A 1072 48.64 46.98 -42.66
CA GLN A 1072 48.54 45.55 -42.35
C GLN A 1072 47.49 45.29 -41.25
N LEU A 1073 47.48 46.07 -40.18
CA LEU A 1073 46.46 45.96 -39.12
C LEU A 1073 45.06 46.27 -39.66
N GLN A 1074 44.90 47.27 -40.52
CA GLN A 1074 43.62 47.55 -41.20
C GLN A 1074 43.18 46.41 -42.11
N THR A 1075 44.09 45.81 -42.88
CA THR A 1075 43.77 44.70 -43.80
C THR A 1075 43.33 43.47 -43.03
N LEU A 1076 44.02 43.15 -41.94
CA LEU A 1076 43.64 42.04 -41.05
C LEU A 1076 42.31 42.32 -40.33
N SER A 1077 42.05 43.58 -39.95
CA SER A 1077 40.80 44.02 -39.32
C SER A 1077 39.60 43.95 -40.26
N THR A 1078 39.74 44.47 -41.49
CA THR A 1078 38.69 44.35 -42.53
C THR A 1078 38.46 42.91 -42.97
N GLY A 1079 39.50 42.08 -42.95
CA GLY A 1079 39.40 40.63 -43.20
C GLY A 1079 38.88 39.80 -42.02
N PHE A 1080 38.50 40.42 -40.90
CA PHE A 1080 38.02 39.77 -39.67
C PHE A 1080 38.98 38.71 -39.10
N ARG A 1081 40.29 38.83 -39.35
CA ARG A 1081 41.31 37.87 -38.90
C ARG A 1081 41.84 38.19 -37.50
N LEU A 1082 40.95 38.14 -36.51
CA LEU A 1082 41.20 38.56 -35.12
C LEU A 1082 42.38 37.85 -34.44
N THR A 1083 42.63 36.58 -34.76
CA THR A 1083 43.73 35.79 -34.16
C THR A 1083 45.09 36.27 -34.67
N GLU A 1084 45.22 36.50 -35.98
CA GLU A 1084 46.42 37.05 -36.62
C GLU A 1084 46.65 38.52 -36.19
N LEU A 1085 45.58 39.30 -36.04
CA LEU A 1085 45.63 40.67 -35.51
C LEU A 1085 46.22 40.74 -34.10
N ARG A 1086 45.79 39.87 -33.18
CA ARG A 1086 46.33 39.80 -31.82
C ARG A 1086 47.78 39.34 -31.79
N LEU A 1087 48.17 38.42 -32.68
CA LEU A 1087 49.54 37.93 -32.81
C LEU A 1087 50.48 39.04 -33.33
N LEU A 1088 50.06 39.77 -34.37
CA LEU A 1088 50.83 40.88 -34.92
C LEU A 1088 51.01 41.99 -33.89
N MET A 1089 49.94 42.38 -33.18
CA MET A 1089 50.02 43.42 -32.15
C MET A 1089 50.88 43.03 -30.94
N LYS A 1090 50.87 41.75 -30.54
CA LYS A 1090 51.78 41.23 -29.52
C LYS A 1090 53.24 41.23 -29.98
N SER A 1091 53.49 40.92 -31.26
CA SER A 1091 54.84 40.95 -31.82
C SER A 1091 55.40 42.38 -31.97
N THR A 1092 54.53 43.39 -31.99
CA THR A 1092 54.91 44.81 -32.02
C THR A 1092 54.94 45.50 -30.64
N GLN A 1093 54.55 44.83 -29.55
CA GLN A 1093 54.87 45.26 -28.18
C GLN A 1093 56.24 44.68 -27.84
N GLY A 1094 57.28 45.51 -27.83
CA GLY A 1094 58.63 45.06 -27.48
C GLY A 1094 58.64 44.30 -26.15
N VAL A 1095 59.27 43.14 -26.14
CA VAL A 1095 59.45 42.28 -24.97
C VAL A 1095 60.04 43.07 -23.80
N ILE A 1096 59.40 42.99 -22.64
CA ILE A 1096 60.14 42.77 -21.39
C ILE A 1096 59.80 41.36 -20.91
#